data_AF-A0AA38XVR8-F1
#
_entry.id   AF-A0AA38XVR8-F1
#
_cell.length_a   1.000
_cell.length_b   1.000
_cell.length_c   1.000
_cell.angle_alpha   90.00
_cell.angle_beta   90.00
_cell.angle_gamma   90.00
#
_symmetry.space_group_name_H-M   'P 1'
#
loop_
_entity.id
_entity.type
_entity.pdbx_description
1 polymer ?
#
loop_
_entity_poly.entity_id
_entity_poly.type
_entity_poly.pdbx_seq_one_letter_code
_entity_poly.pdbx_strand_id
1 'polypeptide(L)'
;MSTSNKTLSLLTATALAAGLGMTASASALSMSDLAQGYLVAGQAAKATDAKVADAKSADAAKHAEGKCGADGKSAEGKCGGDKGKAAAGADAKAKTGGDKKSAEGKCGEGNTDVRAGVVHPRSPLPAAAVGLGLRRALLQDLRDAPAGDFDFLECAPENWIGVGGPAGDALAELAARHPLSCHGLSLSLGGSAALDTQLLAQVGVFLEQHRVPLYSEHLSYCSDEGHLYDLLPIPFTDEAVRHTAARIARVQDILGRRIAVENVSYYLAPEPMMDELAFTNAVLAEADCDLLLDVNNVYVNACNHGYDADTFIAGLPAQRIVCLHVAGHLDDAPDLKIDTHGSPVIDPVPRMLEPPMADAPERLRAQQHAFTAHLRDPAQVPAPPGMDPRRVAVYERLLFNNLLGLLSNGFPVCVRLLGEPAWSALVRHYFASHHCQAPLFTELAAEFVQWLQVQPELPHPALAELAHYEWVETALYQLQADPLPEPGDIDPLQVPLRRSPLAWPLLYRWPVHQLGSDDAPSQPPAEPIGLLVRRDADGAVRFATLTSLAVHLLTLIGEAAGATGQQQLQQLAVLHHLDPETLAAPGAQLLQQFLRAGVIGDSPMKTPILAAARGQLDRFAPWLAPLGLRILLAWEFFESGREKLHGENWFADLQGAFPFPFDQLPAVLNWQLATWFELLGAACLLLGFGTRFAAASLLVLTVVATYAVHWPAEWSSLGDLAMGYAISDQGFGNFKLPLLFMAMLLPLLFTGAGRLSVDAALARWYPSGPTARPANPYMTDPTSAPAAAPVSDVPQAQRAMSQRFRGFLPVVVDVETGGFDSQRNALLEIAAVPIEMDENGLLYPGQTASAHVVPAEGLEIDPKSLEVTGIILDHPFRLAKEEKAALDHVFTPVRAAMKKYGCQRAILVGHNAHFDLGFVNAAVARTGHKRNPFHPFSVFDTVTLAGIAYGQTVLARAATAAGLGWDANEAHSAVYDTEQTARLFCTIANAWPR
;
A
#
# COMPACT_ATOMS: atom_id res chain seq x y z
N MET A 1 -38.58 5.48 45.23
CA MET A 1 -37.78 6.32 46.15
C MET A 1 -37.14 7.45 45.35
N SER A 2 -36.81 8.59 45.98
CA SER A 2 -36.19 9.73 45.28
C SER A 2 -34.65 9.67 45.31
N THR A 3 -34.00 10.64 44.66
CA THR A 3 -32.56 10.97 44.70
C THR A 3 -31.57 9.93 44.13
N SER A 4 -31.62 9.68 42.83
CA SER A 4 -30.42 9.36 42.02
C SER A 4 -30.66 9.72 40.55
N ASN A 5 -30.19 10.90 40.10
CA ASN A 5 -30.50 11.36 38.73
C ASN A 5 -29.55 12.44 38.14
N LYS A 6 -28.28 12.51 38.57
CA LYS A 6 -27.29 13.48 38.02
C LYS A 6 -25.86 12.97 37.75
N THR A 7 -25.53 11.72 38.10
CA THR A 7 -24.15 11.20 37.96
C THR A 7 -23.95 10.25 36.78
N LEU A 8 -25.03 9.83 36.09
CA LEU A 8 -24.96 8.76 35.07
C LEU A 8 -24.84 9.27 33.62
N SER A 9 -25.13 10.55 33.34
CA SER A 9 -25.12 11.10 31.96
C SER A 9 -23.76 11.62 31.48
N LEU A 10 -22.69 11.48 32.28
CA LEU A 10 -21.34 11.91 31.90
C LEU A 10 -20.43 10.74 31.47
N LEU A 11 -20.87 9.49 31.67
CA LEU A 11 -20.13 8.29 31.29
C LEU A 11 -20.51 7.74 29.90
N THR A 12 -21.64 8.18 29.34
CA THR A 12 -22.13 7.73 28.02
C THR A 12 -21.63 8.58 26.84
N ALA A 13 -21.00 9.73 27.09
CA ALA A 13 -20.54 10.63 26.03
C ALA A 13 -19.15 10.28 25.45
N THR A 14 -18.31 9.57 26.21
CA THR A 14 -16.87 9.41 25.91
C THR A 14 -16.51 8.07 25.24
N ALA A 15 -17.48 7.16 25.07
CA ALA A 15 -17.24 5.77 24.66
C ALA A 15 -17.29 5.53 23.13
N LEU A 16 -17.55 6.55 22.31
CA LEU A 16 -17.94 6.40 20.90
C LEU A 16 -16.84 6.77 19.87
N ALA A 17 -15.61 7.10 20.31
CA ALA A 17 -14.65 7.86 19.49
C ALA A 17 -13.26 7.20 19.29
N ALA A 18 -13.08 5.93 19.66
CA ALA A 18 -11.76 5.26 19.67
C ALA A 18 -11.81 3.85 19.07
N GLY A 19 -12.09 3.73 17.77
CA GLY A 19 -12.40 2.43 17.13
C GLY A 19 -11.95 2.24 15.68
N LEU A 20 -11.12 3.14 15.11
CA LEU A 20 -10.57 3.00 13.75
C LEU A 20 -9.09 3.37 13.74
N GLY A 21 -8.25 2.45 13.24
CA GLY A 21 -6.79 2.61 13.26
C GLY A 21 -6.06 1.36 12.81
N MET A 22 -6.01 1.12 11.50
CA MET A 22 -5.11 0.17 10.86
C MET A 22 -4.53 0.81 9.61
N THR A 23 -3.19 0.77 9.48
CA THR A 23 -2.47 1.08 8.25
C THR A 23 -1.38 0.03 8.07
N ALA A 24 -1.32 -0.55 6.87
CA ALA A 24 -0.22 -1.39 6.43
C ALA A 24 0.65 -0.58 5.46
N SER A 25 1.88 -1.02 5.23
CA SER A 25 2.72 -0.49 4.16
C SER A 25 3.67 -1.57 3.67
N ALA A 26 3.50 -1.98 2.41
CA ALA A 26 4.37 -2.87 1.68
C ALA A 26 4.59 -2.26 0.29
N SER A 27 5.84 -2.01 -0.08
CA SER A 27 6.20 -1.35 -1.35
C SER A 27 7.58 -1.80 -1.80
N ALA A 28 7.66 -2.81 -2.68
CA ALA A 28 8.88 -3.13 -3.45
C ALA A 28 8.59 -4.14 -4.58
N LEU A 29 8.05 -3.67 -5.71
CA LEU A 29 8.51 -3.96 -7.09
C LEU A 29 7.61 -3.20 -8.09
N SER A 30 8.11 -3.00 -9.31
CA SER A 30 7.51 -2.07 -10.29
C SER A 30 6.48 -2.75 -11.20
N MET A 31 5.33 -2.09 -11.40
CA MET A 31 4.32 -2.45 -12.40
C MET A 31 4.42 -1.59 -13.69
N SER A 32 5.55 -0.89 -13.93
CA SER A 32 5.66 0.08 -15.04
C SER A 32 5.96 -0.53 -16.41
N ASP A 33 6.58 -1.71 -16.45
CA ASP A 33 7.26 -2.23 -17.65
C ASP A 33 6.46 -3.34 -18.35
N LEU A 34 5.12 -3.27 -18.27
CA LEU A 34 4.17 -4.10 -19.01
C LEU A 34 3.15 -3.21 -19.75
N ALA A 35 2.65 -3.73 -20.88
CA ALA A 35 1.72 -3.09 -21.82
C ALA A 35 2.13 -1.71 -22.38
N GLN A 36 3.15 -1.67 -23.26
CA GLN A 36 3.12 -0.75 -24.41
C GLN A 36 2.36 -1.44 -25.55
N GLY A 37 1.15 -0.95 -25.84
CA GLY A 37 0.29 -1.52 -26.88
C GLY A 37 -0.65 -0.48 -27.47
N TYR A 38 -0.99 -0.64 -28.75
CA TYR A 38 -2.04 0.10 -29.43
C TYR A 38 -3.37 -0.63 -29.25
N LEU A 39 -4.45 0.13 -29.02
CA LEU A 39 -5.76 -0.45 -28.74
C LEU A 39 -6.73 -0.22 -29.90
N VAL A 40 -7.61 -1.18 -30.18
CA VAL A 40 -8.66 -1.04 -31.22
C VAL A 40 -9.99 -1.60 -30.72
N ALA A 41 -11.02 -0.75 -30.65
CA ALA A 41 -12.40 -1.18 -30.42
C ALA A 41 -13.05 -1.67 -31.72
N GLY A 42 -13.85 -2.74 -31.66
CA GLY A 42 -14.41 -3.37 -32.87
C GLY A 42 -15.87 -3.83 -32.75
N GLN A 43 -16.61 -3.75 -33.86
CA GLN A 43 -17.80 -4.59 -34.11
C GLN A 43 -17.84 -5.01 -35.58
N ALA A 44 -17.88 -6.32 -35.84
CA ALA A 44 -17.94 -6.85 -37.20
C ALA A 44 -19.38 -6.85 -37.75
N ALA A 45 -19.64 -6.08 -38.81
CA ALA A 45 -20.92 -6.03 -39.52
C ALA A 45 -20.80 -6.50 -40.98
N LYS A 46 -21.71 -7.36 -41.45
CA LYS A 46 -21.74 -7.90 -42.82
C LYS A 46 -22.69 -7.12 -43.73
N ALA A 47 -22.23 -6.61 -44.87
CA ALA A 47 -23.08 -6.25 -46.02
C ALA A 47 -22.33 -6.16 -47.38
N THR A 48 -22.51 -7.19 -48.21
CA THR A 48 -22.64 -7.20 -49.70
C THR A 48 -22.04 -6.09 -50.59
N ASP A 49 -21.22 -6.53 -51.55
CA ASP A 49 -21.16 -6.12 -52.97
C ASP A 49 -21.31 -4.63 -53.39
N ALA A 50 -20.18 -4.00 -53.70
CA ALA A 50 -20.11 -2.95 -54.73
C ALA A 50 -18.77 -3.03 -55.49
N LYS A 51 -18.79 -2.88 -56.82
CA LYS A 51 -17.57 -2.87 -57.65
C LYS A 51 -16.92 -1.48 -57.66
N VAL A 52 -15.61 -1.43 -57.44
CA VAL A 52 -14.77 -0.28 -57.80
C VAL A 52 -14.13 -0.54 -59.18
N ALA A 53 -13.99 0.50 -59.99
CA ALA A 53 -13.32 0.47 -61.29
C ALA A 53 -12.24 1.57 -61.35
N ASP A 54 -11.27 1.41 -62.26
CA ASP A 54 -10.10 2.28 -62.39
C ASP A 54 -10.41 3.78 -62.64
N ALA A 55 -9.58 4.65 -62.05
CA ALA A 55 -9.20 5.92 -62.66
C ALA A 55 -7.79 6.37 -62.19
N LYS A 56 -7.02 6.99 -63.09
CA LYS A 56 -5.61 7.39 -62.89
C LYS A 56 -5.46 8.84 -62.42
N SER A 57 -4.24 9.17 -61.99
CA SER A 57 -3.75 10.49 -61.61
C SER A 57 -3.58 11.50 -62.76
N ALA A 58 -3.81 12.79 -62.44
CA ALA A 58 -3.16 14.03 -62.96
C ALA A 58 -3.88 15.28 -62.38
N ASP A 59 -3.40 16.53 -62.46
CA ASP A 59 -2.09 17.18 -62.25
C ASP A 59 -2.31 18.74 -62.36
N ALA A 60 -1.33 19.56 -61.98
CA ALA A 60 -1.11 20.97 -62.39
C ALA A 60 -2.08 22.13 -62.00
N ALA A 61 -1.78 22.73 -60.84
CA ALA A 61 -1.74 24.17 -60.45
C ALA A 61 -2.16 25.34 -61.40
N LYS A 62 -2.63 26.48 -60.80
CA LYS A 62 -1.95 27.84 -60.80
C LYS A 62 -2.74 29.04 -60.23
N HIS A 63 -2.06 29.88 -59.41
CA HIS A 63 -2.17 31.36 -59.20
C HIS A 63 -3.54 32.04 -58.87
N ALA A 64 -3.63 33.25 -58.30
CA ALA A 64 -2.72 34.41 -58.27
C ALA A 64 -2.70 35.24 -56.95
N GLU A 65 -1.96 36.36 -56.94
CA GLU A 65 -1.56 37.16 -55.76
C GLU A 65 -2.40 38.44 -55.49
N GLY A 66 -2.22 39.08 -54.31
CA GLY A 66 -2.69 40.46 -54.05
C GLY A 66 -2.10 41.11 -52.78
N LYS A 67 -1.60 42.36 -52.88
CA LYS A 67 -0.92 43.16 -51.82
C LYS A 67 -1.24 44.66 -52.04
N CYS A 68 -1.14 45.60 -51.09
CA CYS A 68 -0.72 45.56 -49.68
C CYS A 68 -1.81 46.27 -48.81
N GLY A 69 -1.63 47.01 -47.70
CA GLY A 69 -0.48 47.60 -46.98
C GLY A 69 -0.97 48.31 -45.68
N ALA A 70 -0.10 48.97 -44.90
CA ALA A 70 -0.38 49.40 -43.52
C ALA A 70 -0.42 50.94 -43.29
N ASP A 71 -1.07 51.36 -42.19
CA ASP A 71 -0.60 52.31 -41.14
C ASP A 71 -1.73 53.11 -40.46
N GLY A 72 -1.66 53.33 -39.13
CA GLY A 72 -2.57 54.25 -38.41
C GLY A 72 -2.74 54.06 -36.89
N LYS A 73 -1.94 54.78 -36.08
CA LYS A 73 -2.13 55.05 -34.62
C LYS A 73 -3.31 56.04 -34.42
N SER A 74 -3.98 56.25 -33.28
CA SER A 74 -4.10 55.70 -31.90
C SER A 74 -5.35 56.41 -31.22
N ALA A 75 -5.69 56.46 -29.91
CA ALA A 75 -5.06 56.14 -28.62
C ALA A 75 -6.11 56.01 -27.47
N GLU A 76 -5.63 55.62 -26.27
CA GLU A 76 -6.10 55.86 -24.87
C GLU A 76 -7.57 56.11 -24.45
N GLY A 77 -7.98 55.46 -23.35
CA GLY A 77 -9.12 55.83 -22.48
C GLY A 77 -9.19 54.94 -21.22
N LYS A 78 -9.47 55.48 -20.02
CA LYS A 78 -9.27 54.77 -18.72
C LYS A 78 -10.37 55.00 -17.65
N CYS A 79 -10.70 53.92 -16.92
CA CYS A 79 -11.20 53.82 -15.53
C CYS A 79 -12.53 54.47 -15.05
N GLY A 80 -13.37 53.64 -14.40
CA GLY A 80 -13.84 53.85 -13.01
C GLY A 80 -15.36 53.99 -12.73
N GLY A 81 -15.89 53.38 -11.65
CA GLY A 81 -17.24 53.71 -11.13
C GLY A 81 -18.04 52.66 -10.30
N ASP A 82 -17.53 52.21 -9.15
CA ASP A 82 -18.17 51.39 -8.08
C ASP A 82 -19.67 51.66 -7.71
N LYS A 83 -20.45 50.60 -7.34
CA LYS A 83 -21.32 50.53 -6.11
C LYS A 83 -22.21 49.26 -5.89
N GLY A 84 -21.81 48.42 -4.92
CA GLY A 84 -22.57 48.07 -3.69
C GLY A 84 -23.94 47.30 -3.64
N LYS A 85 -23.96 46.31 -2.72
CA LYS A 85 -25.06 45.76 -1.86
C LYS A 85 -25.88 44.51 -2.24
N ALA A 86 -25.82 43.56 -1.29
CA ALA A 86 -26.50 42.27 -1.13
C ALA A 86 -28.00 42.30 -0.76
N ALA A 87 -28.70 41.15 -0.87
CA ALA A 87 -29.48 40.52 0.22
C ALA A 87 -30.04 39.11 -0.11
N ALA A 88 -30.34 38.34 0.93
CA ALA A 88 -30.81 36.94 1.03
C ALA A 88 -32.22 36.61 0.47
N GLY A 89 -32.63 35.32 0.55
CA GLY A 89 -34.06 34.95 0.68
C GLY A 89 -34.49 33.57 0.14
N ALA A 90 -34.80 32.63 1.03
CA ALA A 90 -35.15 31.22 0.77
C ALA A 90 -36.62 30.93 0.33
N ASP A 91 -36.89 29.63 0.12
CA ASP A 91 -38.14 28.87 0.37
C ASP A 91 -39.32 28.75 -0.66
N ALA A 92 -39.29 27.64 -1.41
CA ALA A 92 -40.12 26.43 -1.18
C ALA A 92 -41.59 26.27 -1.68
N LYS A 93 -41.96 24.96 -1.78
CA LYS A 93 -43.29 24.31 -1.87
C LYS A 93 -44.03 24.21 -3.22
N ALA A 94 -44.12 22.97 -3.71
CA ALA A 94 -45.28 22.40 -4.42
C ALA A 94 -45.90 21.27 -3.57
N LYS A 95 -47.18 20.90 -3.77
CA LYS A 95 -47.93 20.06 -2.81
C LYS A 95 -49.02 19.16 -3.43
N THR A 96 -48.92 17.85 -3.17
CA THR A 96 -50.00 16.82 -3.02
C THR A 96 -51.14 16.62 -4.05
N GLY A 97 -51.34 15.36 -4.45
CA GLY A 97 -52.64 14.75 -4.84
C GLY A 97 -52.96 14.73 -6.35
N GLY A 98 -53.46 13.65 -6.97
CA GLY A 98 -53.66 12.25 -6.55
C GLY A 98 -55.11 11.84 -6.30
N ASP A 99 -55.61 10.80 -7.01
CA ASP A 99 -56.79 10.01 -6.61
C ASP A 99 -56.88 8.62 -7.30
N LYS A 100 -57.76 7.72 -6.83
CA LYS A 100 -57.93 6.32 -7.26
C LYS A 100 -59.22 6.07 -8.08
N LYS A 101 -59.22 5.03 -8.92
CA LYS A 101 -60.37 4.09 -9.01
C LYS A 101 -60.03 2.74 -9.67
N SER A 102 -60.90 1.75 -9.45
CA SER A 102 -60.70 0.33 -9.71
C SER A 102 -61.89 -0.33 -10.42
N ALA A 103 -61.63 -1.39 -11.19
CA ALA A 103 -62.62 -2.38 -11.65
C ALA A 103 -61.89 -3.70 -11.99
N GLU A 104 -62.56 -4.85 -11.83
CA GLU A 104 -61.98 -6.19 -12.03
C GLU A 104 -62.40 -6.83 -13.38
N GLY A 105 -61.61 -7.81 -13.86
CA GLY A 105 -61.96 -8.61 -15.03
C GLY A 105 -61.01 -9.79 -15.32
N LYS A 106 -61.35 -10.99 -14.80
CA LYS A 106 -60.80 -12.29 -15.26
C LYS A 106 -61.64 -12.80 -16.45
N CYS A 107 -61.19 -13.66 -17.36
CA CYS A 107 -59.93 -14.38 -17.52
C CYS A 107 -59.71 -14.67 -19.03
N GLY A 108 -58.49 -14.98 -19.45
CA GLY A 108 -58.18 -15.46 -20.81
C GLY A 108 -56.72 -15.89 -20.92
N GLU A 109 -56.46 -17.12 -21.38
CA GLU A 109 -55.13 -17.73 -21.36
C GLU A 109 -54.31 -17.39 -22.61
N GLY A 110 -52.97 -17.51 -22.50
CA GLY A 110 -52.10 -17.69 -23.64
C GLY A 110 -51.46 -16.44 -24.25
N ASN A 111 -50.51 -15.83 -23.53
CA ASN A 111 -49.34 -15.24 -24.18
C ASN A 111 -48.07 -15.53 -23.37
N THR A 112 -46.95 -15.78 -24.05
CA THR A 112 -45.65 -15.97 -23.41
C THR A 112 -45.10 -14.64 -22.91
N ASP A 113 -44.56 -14.61 -21.69
CA ASP A 113 -44.10 -13.38 -21.03
C ASP A 113 -42.86 -12.81 -21.73
N VAL A 114 -43.06 -11.79 -22.58
CA VAL A 114 -41.97 -11.03 -23.21
C VAL A 114 -41.37 -10.10 -22.17
N ARG A 115 -40.52 -10.66 -21.31
CA ARG A 115 -39.51 -9.88 -20.59
C ARG A 115 -38.53 -9.32 -21.62
N ALA A 116 -38.85 -8.14 -22.15
CA ALA A 116 -37.94 -7.36 -22.97
C ALA A 116 -36.63 -7.20 -22.19
N GLY A 117 -35.55 -7.80 -22.71
CA GLY A 117 -34.26 -7.78 -22.04
C GLY A 117 -33.79 -6.35 -21.84
N VAL A 118 -33.22 -6.05 -20.66
CA VAL A 118 -32.44 -4.83 -20.47
C VAL A 118 -31.18 -4.98 -21.31
N VAL A 119 -31.24 -4.50 -22.55
CA VAL A 119 -30.07 -4.41 -23.42
C VAL A 119 -29.19 -3.32 -22.85
N HIS A 120 -28.25 -3.72 -21.98
CA HIS A 120 -27.13 -2.87 -21.62
C HIS A 120 -26.42 -2.48 -22.93
N PRO A 121 -26.19 -1.18 -23.18
CA PRO A 121 -25.52 -0.76 -24.41
C PRO A 121 -24.10 -1.33 -24.42
N ARG A 122 -23.81 -2.20 -25.40
CA ARG A 122 -22.44 -2.64 -25.70
C ARG A 122 -21.56 -1.41 -25.89
N SER A 123 -20.32 -1.49 -25.40
CA SER A 123 -19.32 -0.41 -25.27
C SER A 123 -19.63 0.86 -26.08
N PRO A 124 -19.85 2.03 -25.44
CA PRO A 124 -20.14 3.28 -26.13
C PRO A 124 -18.90 3.91 -26.82
N LEU A 125 -17.80 3.16 -26.94
CA LEU A 125 -16.70 3.49 -27.85
C LEU A 125 -17.13 3.23 -29.31
N PRO A 126 -16.75 4.08 -30.29
CA PRO A 126 -16.95 3.79 -31.70
C PRO A 126 -16.36 2.44 -32.13
N ALA A 127 -17.01 1.74 -33.05
CA ALA A 127 -16.65 0.38 -33.50
C ALA A 127 -15.36 0.25 -34.35
N ALA A 128 -14.52 1.30 -34.33
CA ALA A 128 -13.20 1.37 -34.94
C ALA A 128 -12.27 2.32 -34.14
N ALA A 129 -12.61 2.60 -32.87
CA ALA A 129 -11.90 3.58 -32.05
C ALA A 129 -10.49 3.10 -31.70
N VAL A 130 -9.48 3.94 -31.87
CA VAL A 130 -8.08 3.64 -31.55
C VAL A 130 -7.73 4.26 -30.19
N GLY A 131 -7.10 3.48 -29.31
CA GLY A 131 -6.77 3.91 -27.95
C GLY A 131 -5.28 3.79 -27.61
N LEU A 132 -4.86 4.56 -26.60
CA LEU A 132 -3.48 4.57 -26.08
C LEU A 132 -3.44 4.30 -24.57
N GLY A 133 -2.40 3.59 -24.12
CA GLY A 133 -2.14 3.35 -22.70
C GLY A 133 -1.73 4.61 -21.95
N LEU A 134 -2.55 5.03 -20.99
CA LEU A 134 -2.34 6.21 -20.14
C LEU A 134 -1.28 5.93 -19.06
N ARG A 135 -0.01 6.12 -19.44
CA ARG A 135 1.16 6.07 -18.52
C ARG A 135 1.49 7.46 -17.99
N ARG A 136 1.98 7.56 -16.75
CA ARG A 136 2.24 8.87 -16.10
C ARG A 136 3.26 9.75 -16.84
N ALA A 137 4.23 9.14 -17.51
CA ALA A 137 5.20 9.84 -18.36
C ALA A 137 4.56 10.55 -19.57
N LEU A 138 3.48 9.99 -20.14
CA LEU A 138 2.82 10.49 -21.35
C LEU A 138 1.72 11.53 -21.05
N LEU A 139 1.54 11.92 -19.79
CA LEU A 139 0.42 12.78 -19.34
C LEU A 139 0.43 14.21 -19.88
N GLN A 140 1.50 14.64 -20.55
CA GLN A 140 1.56 15.94 -21.21
C GLN A 140 1.31 15.79 -22.71
N ASP A 141 2.02 14.87 -23.38
CA ASP A 141 1.80 14.52 -24.79
C ASP A 141 0.33 14.20 -25.07
N LEU A 142 -0.32 13.40 -24.22
CA LEU A 142 -1.73 13.02 -24.37
C LEU A 142 -2.72 14.18 -24.11
N ARG A 143 -2.29 15.28 -23.48
CA ARG A 143 -3.10 16.51 -23.34
C ARG A 143 -2.88 17.45 -24.53
N ASP A 144 -1.64 17.58 -24.98
CA ASP A 144 -1.29 18.46 -26.10
C ASP A 144 -1.66 17.85 -27.46
N ALA A 145 -1.87 16.52 -27.50
CA ALA A 145 -2.45 15.78 -28.61
C ALA A 145 -3.76 16.42 -29.13
N PRO A 146 -3.85 16.71 -30.44
CA PRO A 146 -5.09 17.13 -31.09
C PRO A 146 -6.26 16.16 -30.92
N ALA A 147 -7.48 16.69 -31.03
CA ALA A 147 -8.69 15.88 -31.06
C ALA A 147 -8.76 15.08 -32.38
N GLY A 148 -8.53 13.77 -32.29
CA GLY A 148 -8.51 12.84 -33.43
C GLY A 148 -7.24 12.00 -33.55
N ASP A 149 -6.20 12.29 -32.77
CA ASP A 149 -4.96 11.48 -32.73
C ASP A 149 -5.18 10.12 -32.04
N PHE A 150 -6.14 10.05 -31.12
CA PHE A 150 -6.70 8.84 -30.53
C PHE A 150 -8.14 9.11 -30.05
N ASP A 151 -8.95 8.06 -30.00
CA ASP A 151 -10.36 8.10 -29.62
C ASP A 151 -10.60 7.86 -28.12
N PHE A 152 -9.74 7.08 -27.45
CA PHE A 152 -9.86 6.77 -26.02
C PHE A 152 -8.50 6.52 -25.34
N LEU A 153 -8.51 6.46 -24.01
CA LEU A 153 -7.32 6.21 -23.20
C LEU A 153 -7.55 5.03 -22.25
N GLU A 154 -6.52 4.25 -21.95
CA GLU A 154 -6.66 3.12 -21.02
C GLU A 154 -5.76 3.24 -19.79
N CYS A 155 -6.32 3.00 -18.60
CA CYS A 155 -5.58 3.04 -17.35
C CYS A 155 -5.93 1.91 -16.38
N ALA A 156 -4.94 1.46 -15.60
CA ALA A 156 -5.20 0.59 -14.46
C ALA A 156 -5.77 1.41 -13.28
N PRO A 157 -7.03 1.19 -12.84
CA PRO A 157 -7.65 2.01 -11.81
C PRO A 157 -6.89 1.97 -10.49
N GLU A 158 -6.22 0.87 -10.15
CA GLU A 158 -5.38 0.72 -8.95
C GLU A 158 -4.22 1.73 -8.92
N ASN A 159 -3.71 2.14 -10.08
CA ASN A 159 -2.66 3.15 -10.22
C ASN A 159 -3.19 4.61 -10.14
N TRP A 160 -4.50 4.79 -9.98
CA TRP A 160 -5.20 6.10 -10.03
C TRP A 160 -6.21 6.33 -8.90
N ILE A 161 -6.68 5.27 -8.22
CA ILE A 161 -7.50 5.35 -7.01
C ILE A 161 -6.74 6.14 -5.93
N GLY A 162 -7.38 7.19 -5.40
CA GLY A 162 -6.77 8.09 -4.40
C GLY A 162 -5.77 9.12 -4.96
N VAL A 163 -5.46 9.10 -6.27
CA VAL A 163 -4.53 10.04 -6.91
C VAL A 163 -5.24 11.36 -7.22
N GLY A 164 -5.38 12.22 -6.19
CA GLY A 164 -5.87 13.59 -6.32
C GLY A 164 -4.83 14.58 -6.84
N GLY A 165 -5.23 15.83 -7.07
CA GLY A 165 -4.37 16.90 -7.62
C GLY A 165 -4.03 16.71 -9.11
N PRO A 166 -3.21 17.57 -9.74
CA PRO A 166 -3.06 17.67 -11.21
C PRO A 166 -2.57 16.47 -12.03
N ALA A 167 -2.29 15.32 -11.42
CA ALA A 167 -2.27 14.01 -12.10
C ALA A 167 -3.69 13.46 -12.21
N GLY A 168 -4.45 13.46 -11.11
CA GLY A 168 -5.89 13.23 -11.07
C GLY A 168 -6.73 14.30 -11.80
N ASP A 169 -6.34 15.58 -11.77
CA ASP A 169 -7.05 16.63 -12.53
C ASP A 169 -6.78 16.49 -14.02
N ALA A 170 -5.55 16.10 -14.41
CA ALA A 170 -5.26 15.73 -15.80
C ALA A 170 -5.95 14.44 -16.22
N LEU A 171 -6.05 13.43 -15.35
CA LEU A 171 -6.88 12.25 -15.58
C LEU A 171 -8.35 12.64 -15.76
N ALA A 172 -8.88 13.58 -14.96
CA ALA A 172 -10.24 14.08 -15.07
C ALA A 172 -10.46 14.93 -16.34
N GLU A 173 -9.49 15.76 -16.74
CA GLU A 173 -9.50 16.52 -17.99
C GLU A 173 -9.46 15.59 -19.20
N LEU A 174 -8.54 14.60 -19.19
CA LEU A 174 -8.43 13.59 -20.22
C LEU A 174 -9.69 12.73 -20.29
N ALA A 175 -10.25 12.28 -19.16
CA ALA A 175 -11.52 11.54 -19.08
C ALA A 175 -12.75 12.37 -19.50
N ALA A 176 -12.67 13.71 -19.42
CA ALA A 176 -13.72 14.62 -19.89
C ALA A 176 -13.59 14.93 -21.40
N ARG A 177 -12.40 14.79 -21.99
CA ARG A 177 -12.13 14.93 -23.42
C ARG A 177 -12.30 13.62 -24.19
N HIS A 178 -11.82 12.53 -23.63
CA HIS A 178 -11.69 11.20 -24.22
C HIS A 178 -12.24 10.16 -23.23
N PRO A 179 -13.04 9.16 -23.65
CA PRO A 179 -13.46 8.10 -22.75
C PRO A 179 -12.27 7.32 -22.18
N LEU A 180 -12.41 6.79 -20.96
CA LEU A 180 -11.43 5.85 -20.39
C LEU A 180 -11.88 4.39 -20.61
N SER A 181 -11.00 3.55 -21.14
CA SER A 181 -10.98 2.12 -20.79
C SER A 181 -10.28 1.97 -19.43
N CYS A 182 -10.65 0.96 -18.66
CA CYS A 182 -9.91 0.56 -17.47
C CYS A 182 -9.52 -0.91 -17.54
N HIS A 183 -8.29 -1.20 -17.15
CA HIS A 183 -7.72 -2.54 -17.19
C HIS A 183 -6.98 -2.79 -15.86
N GLY A 184 -7.60 -3.55 -14.97
CA GLY A 184 -7.04 -3.86 -13.66
C GLY A 184 -5.88 -4.84 -13.73
N LEU A 185 -5.12 -4.93 -12.64
CA LEU A 185 -3.86 -5.68 -12.54
C LEU A 185 -3.82 -6.63 -11.32
N SER A 186 -4.78 -6.53 -10.39
CA SER A 186 -4.61 -6.98 -9.00
C SER A 186 -5.75 -7.83 -8.42
N LEU A 187 -6.83 -8.13 -9.16
CA LEU A 187 -7.96 -8.90 -8.62
C LEU A 187 -7.70 -10.40 -8.58
N SER A 188 -6.74 -10.91 -9.36
CA SER A 188 -6.33 -12.31 -9.35
C SER A 188 -7.54 -13.23 -9.63
N LEU A 189 -8.15 -13.07 -10.80
CA LEU A 189 -9.44 -13.69 -11.12
C LEU A 189 -9.40 -15.23 -11.04
N GLY A 190 -8.28 -15.86 -11.38
CA GLY A 190 -8.05 -17.31 -11.22
C GLY A 190 -7.57 -17.75 -9.83
N GLY A 191 -7.22 -16.82 -8.94
CA GLY A 191 -6.55 -17.11 -7.67
C GLY A 191 -7.36 -17.96 -6.68
N SER A 192 -6.68 -18.73 -5.84
CA SER A 192 -7.28 -19.55 -4.78
C SER A 192 -7.76 -18.73 -3.59
N ALA A 193 -7.02 -17.69 -3.20
CA ALA A 193 -7.41 -16.75 -2.15
C ALA A 193 -8.69 -15.97 -2.50
N ALA A 194 -9.40 -15.49 -1.48
CA ALA A 194 -10.64 -14.73 -1.67
C ALA A 194 -10.42 -13.42 -2.45
N LEU A 195 -11.40 -13.02 -3.26
CA LEU A 195 -11.39 -11.73 -3.96
C LEU A 195 -11.28 -10.57 -2.98
N ASP A 196 -10.43 -9.57 -3.27
CA ASP A 196 -10.38 -8.34 -2.49
C ASP A 196 -11.63 -7.48 -2.73
N THR A 197 -12.61 -7.61 -1.84
CA THR A 197 -13.84 -6.82 -1.88
C THR A 197 -13.66 -5.35 -1.50
N GLN A 198 -12.55 -4.97 -0.86
CA GLN A 198 -12.23 -3.58 -0.57
C GLN A 198 -11.70 -2.88 -1.82
N LEU A 199 -10.75 -3.52 -2.52
CA LEU A 199 -10.26 -3.05 -3.82
C LEU A 199 -11.40 -2.95 -4.84
N LEU A 200 -12.26 -3.96 -4.93
CA LEU A 200 -13.46 -3.93 -5.79
C LEU A 200 -14.40 -2.75 -5.51
N ALA A 201 -14.60 -2.40 -4.24
CA ALA A 201 -15.42 -1.24 -3.88
C ALA A 201 -14.77 0.08 -4.32
N GLN A 202 -13.44 0.20 -4.20
CA GLN A 202 -12.69 1.37 -4.66
C GLN A 202 -12.67 1.49 -6.19
N VAL A 203 -12.51 0.36 -6.89
CA VAL A 203 -12.63 0.27 -8.35
C VAL A 203 -14.04 0.69 -8.79
N GLY A 204 -15.10 0.20 -8.15
CA GLY A 204 -16.48 0.61 -8.44
C GLY A 204 -16.68 2.12 -8.38
N VAL A 205 -16.25 2.78 -7.30
CA VAL A 205 -16.30 4.24 -7.16
C VAL A 205 -15.51 4.96 -8.26
N PHE A 206 -14.32 4.47 -8.61
CA PHE A 206 -13.50 5.05 -9.69
C PHE A 206 -14.17 4.93 -11.07
N LEU A 207 -14.73 3.75 -11.38
CA LEU A 207 -15.45 3.49 -12.63
C LEU A 207 -16.69 4.39 -12.77
N GLU A 208 -17.44 4.60 -11.69
CA GLU A 208 -18.57 5.55 -11.68
C GLU A 208 -18.11 7.00 -11.84
N GLN A 209 -17.10 7.42 -11.08
CA GLN A 209 -16.57 8.79 -11.06
C GLN A 209 -16.11 9.24 -12.45
N HIS A 210 -15.33 8.42 -13.13
CA HIS A 210 -14.81 8.70 -14.48
C HIS A 210 -15.72 8.19 -15.61
N ARG A 211 -16.94 7.73 -15.28
CA ARG A 211 -17.95 7.21 -16.23
C ARG A 211 -17.43 6.14 -17.18
N VAL A 212 -16.52 5.31 -16.68
CA VAL A 212 -15.66 4.43 -17.46
C VAL A 212 -16.51 3.43 -18.29
N PRO A 213 -16.53 3.50 -19.63
CA PRO A 213 -17.30 2.58 -20.47
C PRO A 213 -16.95 1.10 -20.31
N LEU A 214 -15.66 0.78 -20.22
CA LEU A 214 -15.14 -0.59 -20.22
C LEU A 214 -14.23 -0.81 -19.00
N TYR A 215 -14.48 -1.89 -18.25
CA TYR A 215 -13.53 -2.40 -17.27
C TYR A 215 -13.13 -3.83 -17.63
N SER A 216 -11.85 -4.15 -17.49
CA SER A 216 -11.24 -5.44 -17.78
C SER A 216 -10.23 -5.84 -16.69
N GLU A 217 -9.87 -7.11 -16.64
CA GLU A 217 -8.76 -7.66 -15.84
C GLU A 217 -8.21 -8.90 -16.55
N HIS A 218 -6.99 -9.30 -16.21
CA HIS A 218 -6.35 -10.48 -16.76
C HIS A 218 -7.07 -11.77 -16.37
N LEU A 219 -7.11 -12.73 -17.28
CA LEU A 219 -7.51 -14.12 -17.04
C LEU A 219 -6.32 -14.91 -16.44
N SER A 220 -5.78 -14.40 -15.33
CA SER A 220 -4.58 -14.92 -14.63
C SER A 220 -4.82 -15.09 -13.13
N TYR A 221 -3.81 -15.53 -12.39
CA TYR A 221 -3.71 -15.29 -10.95
C TYR A 221 -2.40 -14.59 -10.59
N CYS A 222 -2.48 -13.58 -9.73
CA CYS A 222 -1.34 -12.77 -9.29
C CYS A 222 -1.22 -12.69 -7.75
N SER A 223 -1.97 -13.53 -7.03
CA SER A 223 -1.96 -13.61 -5.56
C SER A 223 -2.47 -14.94 -4.99
N ASP A 224 -2.04 -15.26 -3.77
CA ASP A 224 -2.62 -16.25 -2.87
C ASP A 224 -2.61 -15.71 -1.42
N GLU A 225 -1.80 -16.23 -0.48
CA GLU A 225 -1.60 -15.59 0.84
C GLU A 225 -0.88 -14.21 0.77
N GLY A 226 -0.37 -13.83 -0.40
CA GLY A 226 0.17 -12.50 -0.74
C GLY A 226 0.20 -12.27 -2.25
N HIS A 227 0.56 -11.06 -2.69
CA HIS A 227 0.72 -10.73 -4.11
C HIS A 227 2.06 -11.23 -4.65
N LEU A 228 2.06 -11.68 -5.91
CA LEU A 228 3.18 -12.35 -6.57
C LEU A 228 3.89 -11.46 -7.62
N TYR A 229 3.32 -10.29 -7.95
CA TYR A 229 3.86 -9.31 -8.90
C TYR A 229 4.18 -9.87 -10.31
N ASP A 230 3.50 -10.96 -10.68
CA ASP A 230 3.64 -11.68 -11.95
C ASP A 230 2.25 -12.27 -12.32
N LEU A 231 2.00 -12.48 -13.62
CA LEU A 231 0.73 -12.96 -14.15
C LEU A 231 0.80 -14.48 -14.35
N LEU A 232 0.43 -15.25 -13.33
CA LEU A 232 0.55 -16.70 -13.37
C LEU A 232 -0.64 -17.35 -14.12
N PRO A 233 -0.37 -18.39 -14.91
CA PRO A 233 -1.32 -18.92 -15.88
C PRO A 233 -2.39 -19.81 -15.24
N ILE A 234 -3.67 -19.53 -15.53
CA ILE A 234 -4.77 -20.39 -15.09
C ILE A 234 -4.71 -21.71 -15.87
N PRO A 235 -4.83 -22.88 -15.19
CA PRO A 235 -4.94 -24.18 -15.86
C PRO A 235 -6.23 -24.28 -16.69
N PHE A 236 -6.15 -24.81 -17.90
CA PHE A 236 -7.30 -24.91 -18.79
C PHE A 236 -8.14 -26.15 -18.46
N THR A 237 -9.01 -26.04 -17.46
CA THR A 237 -9.87 -27.14 -16.96
C THR A 237 -11.30 -26.66 -16.67
N ASP A 238 -12.29 -27.56 -16.77
CA ASP A 238 -13.70 -27.25 -16.43
C ASP A 238 -13.91 -26.77 -14.98
N GLU A 239 -13.03 -27.18 -14.06
CA GLU A 239 -13.07 -26.68 -12.68
C GLU A 239 -12.57 -25.23 -12.60
N ALA A 240 -11.47 -24.91 -13.28
CA ALA A 240 -10.94 -23.57 -13.35
C ALA A 240 -11.88 -22.61 -14.10
N VAL A 241 -12.58 -23.10 -15.14
CA VAL A 241 -13.68 -22.35 -15.79
C VAL A 241 -14.73 -21.97 -14.76
N ARG A 242 -15.30 -22.93 -14.01
CA ARG A 242 -16.36 -22.65 -13.03
C ARG A 242 -15.89 -21.75 -11.89
N HIS A 243 -14.68 -21.95 -11.37
CA HIS A 243 -14.10 -21.12 -10.30
C HIS A 243 -13.90 -19.67 -10.76
N THR A 244 -13.24 -19.49 -11.91
CA THR A 244 -12.94 -18.16 -12.45
C THR A 244 -14.21 -17.46 -12.92
N ALA A 245 -15.15 -18.18 -13.54
CA ALA A 245 -16.44 -17.64 -13.94
C ALA A 245 -17.31 -17.21 -12.74
N ALA A 246 -17.35 -18.00 -11.66
CA ALA A 246 -18.04 -17.61 -10.44
C ALA A 246 -17.41 -16.36 -9.78
N ARG A 247 -16.08 -16.20 -9.88
CA ARG A 247 -15.37 -14.99 -9.42
C ARG A 247 -15.68 -13.79 -10.30
N ILE A 248 -15.66 -13.93 -11.63
CA ILE A 248 -16.05 -12.88 -12.58
C ILE A 248 -17.51 -12.46 -12.36
N ALA A 249 -18.44 -13.42 -12.25
CA ALA A 249 -19.83 -13.15 -11.92
C ALA A 249 -19.94 -12.36 -10.60
N ARG A 250 -19.16 -12.73 -9.58
CA ARG A 250 -19.13 -12.02 -8.30
C ARG A 250 -18.54 -10.60 -8.40
N VAL A 251 -17.58 -10.37 -9.28
CA VAL A 251 -17.07 -9.01 -9.59
C VAL A 251 -18.15 -8.20 -10.29
N GLN A 252 -18.87 -8.79 -11.26
CA GLN A 252 -19.96 -8.13 -12.00
C GLN A 252 -21.15 -7.77 -11.10
N ASP A 253 -21.50 -8.63 -10.14
CA ASP A 253 -22.47 -8.34 -9.06
C ASP A 253 -22.08 -7.08 -8.26
N ILE A 254 -20.80 -6.98 -7.87
CA ILE A 254 -20.29 -5.92 -6.99
C ILE A 254 -20.15 -4.59 -7.75
N LEU A 255 -19.70 -4.63 -9.00
CA LEU A 255 -19.54 -3.46 -9.87
C LEU A 255 -20.85 -3.07 -10.58
N GLY A 256 -21.94 -3.82 -10.39
CA GLY A 256 -23.25 -3.57 -11.00
C GLY A 256 -23.26 -3.61 -12.54
N ARG A 257 -22.25 -4.23 -13.17
CA ARG A 257 -21.98 -4.12 -14.60
C ARG A 257 -21.21 -5.33 -15.12
N ARG A 258 -21.37 -5.63 -16.41
CA ARG A 258 -20.52 -6.59 -17.12
C ARG A 258 -19.09 -6.07 -17.20
N ILE A 259 -18.12 -6.96 -17.06
CA ILE A 259 -16.69 -6.68 -17.29
C ILE A 259 -16.19 -7.44 -18.52
N ALA A 260 -15.02 -7.06 -19.03
CA ALA A 260 -14.23 -7.91 -19.91
C ALA A 260 -13.17 -8.70 -19.12
N VAL A 261 -12.61 -9.74 -19.72
CA VAL A 261 -11.37 -10.40 -19.26
C VAL A 261 -10.35 -10.44 -20.40
N GLU A 262 -9.06 -10.57 -20.08
CA GLU A 262 -7.97 -10.58 -21.06
C GLU A 262 -7.18 -11.88 -21.09
N ASN A 263 -6.81 -12.37 -22.28
CA ASN A 263 -5.89 -13.50 -22.43
C ASN A 263 -4.43 -13.07 -22.19
N VAL A 264 -3.76 -13.74 -21.25
CA VAL A 264 -2.35 -13.47 -20.91
C VAL A 264 -1.38 -14.30 -21.75
N SER A 265 -0.16 -13.79 -21.93
CA SER A 265 0.98 -14.60 -22.34
C SER A 265 1.25 -15.67 -21.27
N TYR A 266 1.51 -16.93 -21.67
CA TYR A 266 1.92 -17.98 -20.75
C TYR A 266 3.03 -18.85 -21.33
N TYR A 267 4.00 -19.18 -20.50
CA TYR A 267 5.11 -20.07 -20.87
C TYR A 267 4.82 -21.53 -20.49
N LEU A 268 3.81 -21.76 -19.66
CA LEU A 268 3.42 -23.06 -19.15
C LEU A 268 1.92 -23.10 -18.81
N ALA A 269 1.20 -24.15 -19.23
CA ALA A 269 -0.12 -24.48 -18.68
C ALA A 269 -0.03 -25.78 -17.86
N PRO A 270 -0.41 -25.80 -16.57
CA PRO A 270 -0.43 -27.02 -15.78
C PRO A 270 -1.56 -27.98 -16.25
N GLU A 271 -1.16 -29.08 -16.92
CA GLU A 271 -2.02 -30.18 -17.43
C GLU A 271 -3.40 -29.72 -17.97
N PRO A 272 -3.39 -28.87 -19.02
CA PRO A 272 -4.61 -28.41 -19.67
C PRO A 272 -5.43 -29.58 -20.23
N MET A 273 -6.72 -29.60 -19.92
CA MET A 273 -7.71 -30.52 -20.49
C MET A 273 -8.26 -30.05 -21.83
N MET A 274 -8.22 -28.75 -22.06
CA MET A 274 -8.74 -28.07 -23.23
C MET A 274 -7.71 -27.05 -23.68
N ASP A 275 -7.74 -26.69 -24.95
CA ASP A 275 -6.93 -25.58 -25.46
C ASP A 275 -7.35 -24.24 -24.85
N GLU A 276 -6.46 -23.25 -24.93
CA GLU A 276 -6.67 -21.88 -24.44
C GLU A 276 -7.95 -21.24 -25.01
N LEU A 277 -8.30 -21.60 -26.26
CA LEU A 277 -9.47 -21.10 -26.95
C LEU A 277 -10.76 -21.66 -26.33
N ALA A 278 -10.84 -22.98 -26.17
CA ALA A 278 -11.95 -23.64 -25.49
C ALA A 278 -12.10 -23.14 -24.04
N PHE A 279 -10.99 -22.92 -23.33
CA PHE A 279 -11.01 -22.36 -21.97
C PHE A 279 -11.57 -20.93 -21.94
N THR A 280 -11.03 -20.03 -22.76
CA THR A 280 -11.49 -18.65 -22.86
C THR A 280 -12.96 -18.58 -23.24
N ASN A 281 -13.38 -19.37 -24.24
CA ASN A 281 -14.78 -19.47 -24.65
C ASN A 281 -15.70 -19.98 -23.54
N ALA A 282 -15.27 -20.98 -22.77
CA ALA A 282 -16.04 -21.51 -21.65
C ALA A 282 -16.17 -20.50 -20.50
N VAL A 283 -15.11 -19.74 -20.18
CA VAL A 283 -15.18 -18.64 -19.19
C VAL A 283 -16.13 -17.54 -19.66
N LEU A 284 -16.00 -17.06 -20.92
CA LEU A 284 -16.87 -16.04 -21.50
C LEU A 284 -18.36 -16.46 -21.52
N ALA A 285 -18.63 -17.75 -21.68
CA ALA A 285 -19.98 -18.30 -21.68
C ALA A 285 -20.56 -18.44 -20.25
N GLU A 286 -19.83 -19.08 -19.34
CA GLU A 286 -20.26 -19.38 -17.96
C GLU A 286 -20.37 -18.11 -17.10
N ALA A 287 -19.48 -17.13 -17.29
CA ALA A 287 -19.47 -15.87 -16.55
C ALA A 287 -20.38 -14.78 -17.16
N ASP A 288 -20.89 -15.00 -18.37
CA ASP A 288 -21.55 -14.01 -19.23
C ASP A 288 -20.78 -12.67 -19.37
N CYS A 289 -19.45 -12.69 -19.26
CA CYS A 289 -18.58 -11.52 -19.45
C CYS A 289 -18.26 -11.26 -20.93
N ASP A 290 -17.50 -10.19 -21.21
CA ASP A 290 -16.98 -9.84 -22.54
C ASP A 290 -15.44 -10.09 -22.59
N LEU A 291 -14.79 -9.84 -23.73
CA LEU A 291 -13.35 -10.12 -23.94
C LEU A 291 -12.58 -8.86 -24.37
N LEU A 292 -11.45 -8.63 -23.69
CA LEU A 292 -10.33 -7.82 -24.13
C LEU A 292 -9.35 -8.79 -24.79
N LEU A 293 -9.15 -8.71 -26.10
CA LEU A 293 -8.31 -9.69 -26.81
C LEU A 293 -6.92 -9.09 -27.05
N ASP A 294 -5.91 -9.52 -26.29
CA ASP A 294 -4.52 -9.20 -26.63
C ASP A 294 -4.02 -10.15 -27.72
N VAL A 295 -3.79 -9.59 -28.91
CA VAL A 295 -3.40 -10.36 -30.09
C VAL A 295 -1.88 -10.58 -30.18
N ASN A 296 -1.08 -9.83 -29.42
CA ASN A 296 0.34 -10.14 -29.19
C ASN A 296 0.46 -11.40 -28.33
N ASN A 297 -0.32 -11.51 -27.25
CA ASN A 297 -0.38 -12.67 -26.38
C ASN A 297 -0.85 -13.92 -27.14
N VAL A 298 -1.87 -13.82 -28.01
CA VAL A 298 -2.23 -14.95 -28.89
C VAL A 298 -1.06 -15.33 -29.81
N TYR A 299 -0.36 -14.36 -30.43
CA TYR A 299 0.75 -14.67 -31.32
C TYR A 299 1.96 -15.27 -30.59
N VAL A 300 2.27 -14.78 -29.39
CA VAL A 300 3.30 -15.34 -28.48
C VAL A 300 2.91 -16.76 -28.05
N ASN A 301 1.68 -16.96 -27.57
CA ASN A 301 1.15 -18.25 -27.13
C ASN A 301 1.10 -19.26 -28.29
N ALA A 302 0.72 -18.85 -29.50
CA ALA A 302 0.74 -19.67 -30.69
C ALA A 302 2.16 -20.13 -31.07
N CYS A 303 3.10 -19.20 -31.19
CA CYS A 303 4.50 -19.50 -31.48
C CYS A 303 5.13 -20.40 -30.40
N ASN A 304 4.76 -20.20 -29.14
CA ASN A 304 5.23 -21.00 -28.03
C ASN A 304 4.59 -22.40 -28.07
N HIS A 305 3.27 -22.52 -28.02
CA HIS A 305 2.58 -23.81 -27.81
C HIS A 305 2.30 -24.57 -29.10
N GLY A 306 2.73 -24.05 -30.25
CA GLY A 306 2.67 -24.73 -31.55
C GLY A 306 1.26 -24.81 -32.13
N TYR A 307 0.34 -23.98 -31.65
CA TYR A 307 -0.98 -23.81 -32.24
C TYR A 307 -0.99 -22.66 -33.26
N ASP A 308 -2.01 -22.60 -34.10
CA ASP A 308 -2.16 -21.56 -35.10
C ASP A 308 -2.89 -20.34 -34.52
N ALA A 309 -2.18 -19.20 -34.38
CA ALA A 309 -2.71 -17.95 -33.81
C ALA A 309 -3.99 -17.51 -34.52
N ASP A 310 -3.99 -17.67 -35.84
CA ASP A 310 -5.11 -17.45 -36.72
C ASP A 310 -6.31 -18.31 -36.28
N THR A 311 -6.19 -19.64 -36.22
CA THR A 311 -7.24 -20.56 -35.70
C THR A 311 -7.77 -20.20 -34.31
N PHE A 312 -6.95 -19.64 -33.43
CA PHE A 312 -7.41 -19.16 -32.13
C PHE A 312 -8.37 -17.95 -32.26
N ILE A 313 -7.94 -16.90 -32.95
CA ILE A 313 -8.55 -15.55 -32.89
C ILE A 313 -10.05 -15.54 -33.18
N ALA A 314 -10.53 -16.21 -34.24
CA ALA A 314 -11.94 -16.13 -34.61
C ALA A 314 -12.76 -17.38 -34.24
N GLY A 315 -12.15 -18.36 -33.56
CA GLY A 315 -12.92 -19.29 -32.73
C GLY A 315 -13.49 -18.59 -31.48
N LEU A 316 -12.97 -17.40 -31.14
CA LEU A 316 -13.55 -16.55 -30.10
C LEU A 316 -14.89 -15.98 -30.58
N PRO A 317 -15.91 -15.87 -29.70
CA PRO A 317 -17.19 -15.26 -30.04
C PRO A 317 -17.03 -13.76 -30.30
N ALA A 318 -16.90 -13.35 -31.57
CA ALA A 318 -16.67 -11.96 -31.97
C ALA A 318 -17.67 -10.95 -31.38
N GLN A 319 -18.89 -11.38 -31.02
CA GLN A 319 -19.90 -10.58 -30.30
C GLN A 319 -19.63 -10.33 -28.80
N ARG A 320 -18.53 -10.87 -28.27
CA ARG A 320 -17.98 -10.64 -26.92
C ARG A 320 -16.71 -9.80 -26.95
N ILE A 321 -15.97 -9.77 -28.06
CA ILE A 321 -14.74 -8.97 -28.17
C ILE A 321 -15.15 -7.49 -28.18
N VAL A 322 -14.73 -6.74 -27.16
CA VAL A 322 -15.10 -5.33 -26.95
C VAL A 322 -13.93 -4.36 -27.15
N CYS A 323 -12.69 -4.87 -27.07
CA CYS A 323 -11.46 -4.14 -27.36
C CYS A 323 -10.34 -5.14 -27.70
N LEU A 324 -9.32 -4.69 -28.43
CA LEU A 324 -8.13 -5.44 -28.83
C LEU A 324 -6.89 -4.74 -28.25
N HIS A 325 -5.93 -5.49 -27.70
CA HIS A 325 -4.57 -5.02 -27.41
C HIS A 325 -3.60 -5.50 -28.48
N VAL A 326 -2.69 -4.63 -28.91
CA VAL A 326 -1.71 -4.92 -29.96
C VAL A 326 -0.33 -4.39 -29.55
N ALA A 327 0.54 -5.29 -29.10
CA ALA A 327 1.90 -5.02 -28.63
C ALA A 327 2.98 -5.76 -29.44
N GLY A 328 4.23 -5.72 -28.97
CA GLY A 328 5.33 -6.51 -29.49
C GLY A 328 6.15 -7.19 -28.39
N HIS A 329 6.84 -8.26 -28.76
CA HIS A 329 7.50 -9.22 -27.87
C HIS A 329 9.00 -9.38 -28.21
N LEU A 330 9.73 -10.05 -27.31
CA LEU A 330 11.13 -10.44 -27.50
C LEU A 330 11.22 -11.84 -28.13
N ASP A 331 11.94 -11.95 -29.25
CA ASP A 331 12.39 -13.24 -29.80
C ASP A 331 13.59 -13.77 -28.98
N ASP A 332 13.37 -14.72 -28.07
CA ASP A 332 14.43 -15.43 -27.32
C ASP A 332 14.93 -16.65 -28.13
N ALA A 333 14.01 -17.38 -28.77
CA ALA A 333 14.30 -18.45 -29.72
C ALA A 333 13.19 -18.56 -30.82
N PRO A 334 13.43 -19.31 -31.92
CA PRO A 334 12.42 -19.50 -32.97
C PRO A 334 11.07 -20.07 -32.49
N ASP A 335 11.10 -20.83 -31.39
CA ASP A 335 9.96 -21.46 -30.70
C ASP A 335 9.83 -21.00 -29.23
N LEU A 336 10.42 -19.84 -28.89
CA LEU A 336 10.22 -19.18 -27.61
C LEU A 336 10.22 -17.65 -27.79
N LYS A 337 9.03 -17.06 -27.75
CA LYS A 337 8.85 -15.62 -27.59
C LYS A 337 8.57 -15.33 -26.13
N ILE A 338 9.25 -14.33 -25.60
CA ILE A 338 8.96 -13.75 -24.29
C ILE A 338 8.16 -12.49 -24.54
N ASP A 339 6.92 -12.50 -24.09
CA ASP A 339 6.16 -11.27 -24.05
C ASP A 339 6.82 -10.29 -23.07
N THR A 340 6.92 -9.04 -23.51
CA THR A 340 7.52 -7.93 -22.78
C THR A 340 6.69 -6.66 -22.93
N HIS A 341 5.75 -6.63 -23.88
CA HIS A 341 5.13 -5.43 -24.43
C HIS A 341 6.07 -4.21 -24.62
N GLY A 342 7.39 -4.40 -24.75
CA GLY A 342 8.39 -3.32 -24.82
C GLY A 342 9.04 -3.18 -26.20
N SER A 343 8.50 -3.91 -27.18
CA SER A 343 9.04 -4.03 -28.54
C SER A 343 8.01 -3.60 -29.58
N PRO A 344 8.43 -3.20 -30.80
CA PRO A 344 7.50 -2.80 -31.86
C PRO A 344 6.55 -3.92 -32.31
N VAL A 345 5.34 -3.55 -32.69
CA VAL A 345 4.31 -4.43 -33.27
C VAL A 345 4.77 -5.02 -34.62
N ILE A 346 4.35 -6.25 -34.94
CA ILE A 346 4.67 -6.96 -36.19
C ILE A 346 3.44 -7.49 -36.94
N ASP A 347 3.57 -7.65 -38.26
CA ASP A 347 2.49 -7.92 -39.24
C ASP A 347 1.57 -9.18 -39.08
N PRO A 348 1.98 -10.35 -38.54
CA PRO A 348 1.27 -11.63 -38.81
C PRO A 348 -0.15 -11.84 -38.25
N VAL A 349 -0.68 -10.89 -37.47
CA VAL A 349 -1.81 -11.03 -36.52
C VAL A 349 -3.23 -11.50 -36.99
N PRO A 350 -3.81 -11.27 -38.19
CA PRO A 350 -5.29 -11.06 -38.26
C PRO A 350 -6.35 -12.18 -38.61
N ARG A 351 -6.10 -13.50 -38.79
CA ARG A 351 -6.73 -14.18 -39.98
C ARG A 351 -7.73 -15.37 -39.95
N MET A 352 -7.74 -16.39 -39.07
CA MET A 352 -8.55 -17.64 -39.29
C MET A 352 -9.36 -18.17 -38.07
N LEU A 353 -9.77 -19.45 -38.05
CA LEU A 353 -10.62 -20.05 -37.00
C LEU A 353 -10.58 -21.61 -36.88
N GLU A 354 -10.64 -22.08 -35.61
CA GLU A 354 -11.29 -23.30 -35.03
C GLU A 354 -10.58 -24.70 -34.92
N PRO A 355 -10.92 -25.52 -33.86
CA PRO A 355 -10.07 -26.56 -33.19
C PRO A 355 -10.74 -27.99 -33.20
N PRO A 356 -10.99 -28.84 -32.14
CA PRO A 356 -10.53 -29.01 -30.72
C PRO A 356 -10.29 -30.50 -30.22
N MET A 357 -10.19 -30.69 -28.88
CA MET A 357 -10.42 -31.90 -28.01
C MET A 357 -9.22 -32.78 -27.55
N ALA A 358 -9.13 -33.35 -26.32
CA ALA A 358 -9.75 -33.09 -24.97
C ALA A 358 -9.20 -34.03 -23.82
N ASP A 359 -9.25 -33.60 -22.54
CA ASP A 359 -9.80 -34.29 -21.31
C ASP A 359 -8.98 -34.43 -19.95
N ALA A 360 -9.75 -34.41 -18.84
CA ALA A 360 -9.59 -34.81 -17.40
C ALA A 360 -8.78 -34.00 -16.32
N PRO A 361 -9.31 -33.77 -15.06
CA PRO A 361 -8.99 -32.56 -14.26
C PRO A 361 -8.23 -32.70 -12.92
N GLU A 362 -8.10 -33.88 -12.31
CA GLU A 362 -7.79 -34.07 -10.86
C GLU A 362 -6.34 -33.73 -10.43
N ARG A 363 -5.67 -32.85 -11.18
CA ARG A 363 -4.21 -32.70 -11.24
C ARG A 363 -3.69 -31.36 -10.74
N LEU A 364 -4.42 -30.27 -11.03
CA LEU A 364 -4.06 -28.87 -10.78
C LEU A 364 -3.30 -28.63 -9.46
N ARG A 365 -3.92 -28.93 -8.31
CA ARG A 365 -3.33 -28.58 -7.00
C ARG A 365 -2.01 -29.33 -6.74
N ALA A 366 -1.90 -30.58 -7.22
CA ALA A 366 -0.66 -31.33 -7.12
C ALA A 366 0.45 -30.69 -7.98
N GLN A 367 0.12 -30.20 -9.16
CA GLN A 367 1.06 -29.49 -10.03
C GLN A 367 1.49 -28.13 -9.50
N GLN A 368 0.58 -27.33 -8.93
CA GLN A 368 0.95 -26.03 -8.34
C GLN A 368 1.98 -26.22 -7.23
N HIS A 369 1.82 -27.23 -6.37
CA HIS A 369 2.83 -27.58 -5.37
C HIS A 369 4.12 -28.16 -5.99
N ALA A 370 4.03 -29.01 -7.01
CA ALA A 370 5.23 -29.56 -7.67
C ALA A 370 6.05 -28.49 -8.42
N PHE A 371 5.37 -27.55 -9.09
CA PHE A 371 5.98 -26.44 -9.81
C PHE A 371 6.62 -25.43 -8.86
N THR A 372 5.91 -25.00 -7.81
CA THR A 372 6.49 -24.09 -6.80
C THR A 372 7.63 -24.72 -5.99
N ALA A 373 7.60 -26.04 -5.76
CA ALA A 373 8.75 -26.76 -5.19
C ALA A 373 9.96 -26.77 -6.14
N HIS A 374 9.75 -27.01 -7.44
CA HIS A 374 10.80 -26.96 -8.45
C HIS A 374 11.41 -25.57 -8.60
N LEU A 375 10.61 -24.50 -8.61
CA LEU A 375 11.11 -23.11 -8.72
C LEU A 375 12.02 -22.72 -7.54
N ARG A 376 11.79 -23.30 -6.35
CA ARG A 376 12.61 -23.07 -5.15
C ARG A 376 13.93 -23.85 -5.14
N ASP A 377 13.88 -25.14 -5.48
CA ASP A 377 15.06 -26.01 -5.59
C ASP A 377 15.08 -26.79 -6.93
N PRO A 378 15.45 -26.14 -8.04
CA PRO A 378 15.46 -26.77 -9.36
C PRO A 378 16.59 -27.79 -9.53
N ALA A 379 17.50 -27.90 -8.55
CA ALA A 379 18.62 -28.84 -8.56
C ALA A 379 18.28 -30.18 -7.90
N GLN A 380 17.41 -30.19 -6.89
CA GLN A 380 16.97 -31.41 -6.19
C GLN A 380 15.53 -31.84 -6.57
N VAL A 381 14.64 -30.88 -6.83
CA VAL A 381 13.26 -31.15 -7.24
C VAL A 381 13.20 -31.11 -8.77
N PRO A 382 12.80 -32.19 -9.47
CA PRO A 382 12.66 -32.16 -10.92
C PRO A 382 11.47 -31.30 -11.34
N ALA A 383 11.55 -30.69 -12.53
CA ALA A 383 10.40 -30.03 -13.14
C ALA A 383 9.23 -31.03 -13.29
N PRO A 384 7.96 -30.61 -13.12
CA PRO A 384 6.82 -31.51 -13.29
C PRO A 384 6.80 -32.12 -14.72
N PRO A 385 6.31 -33.36 -14.88
CA PRO A 385 6.36 -34.07 -16.15
C PRO A 385 5.54 -33.35 -17.23
N GLY A 386 6.06 -33.33 -18.47
CA GLY A 386 5.40 -32.73 -19.63
C GLY A 386 5.72 -31.25 -19.87
N MET A 387 6.51 -30.61 -19.01
CA MET A 387 6.88 -29.18 -19.13
C MET A 387 8.20 -28.99 -19.89
N ASP A 388 8.31 -27.96 -20.76
CA ASP A 388 9.56 -27.59 -21.43
C ASP A 388 10.53 -26.92 -20.43
N PRO A 389 11.73 -27.49 -20.18
CA PRO A 389 12.70 -26.92 -19.24
C PRO A 389 13.10 -25.46 -19.54
N ARG A 390 13.11 -25.04 -20.81
CA ARG A 390 13.45 -23.66 -21.22
C ARG A 390 12.43 -22.65 -20.70
N ARG A 391 11.16 -23.04 -20.65
CA ARG A 391 10.03 -22.19 -20.24
C ARG A 391 9.90 -22.14 -18.73
N VAL A 392 10.14 -23.27 -18.07
CA VAL A 392 10.25 -23.35 -16.61
C VAL A 392 11.38 -22.46 -16.08
N ALA A 393 12.52 -22.41 -16.78
CA ALA A 393 13.65 -21.55 -16.43
C ALA A 393 13.36 -20.03 -16.50
N VAL A 394 12.30 -19.58 -17.20
CA VAL A 394 11.88 -18.17 -17.22
C VAL A 394 11.40 -17.74 -15.83
N TYR A 395 10.40 -18.45 -15.30
CA TYR A 395 9.85 -18.21 -13.96
C TYR A 395 10.88 -18.43 -12.85
N GLU A 396 11.75 -19.44 -12.99
CA GLU A 396 12.82 -19.74 -12.02
C GLU A 396 13.79 -18.56 -11.88
N ARG A 397 14.22 -18.00 -13.02
CA ARG A 397 15.11 -16.83 -13.11
C ARG A 397 14.47 -15.57 -12.52
N LEU A 398 13.21 -15.29 -12.84
CA LEU A 398 12.50 -14.10 -12.36
C LEU A 398 12.37 -14.09 -10.82
N LEU A 399 11.82 -15.16 -10.25
CA LEU A 399 11.58 -15.25 -8.80
C LEU A 399 12.88 -15.23 -7.99
N PHE A 400 13.91 -15.95 -8.45
CA PHE A 400 15.21 -15.96 -7.76
C PHE A 400 15.91 -14.61 -7.82
N ASN A 401 15.92 -13.94 -8.98
CA ASN A 401 16.59 -12.64 -9.13
C ASN A 401 15.97 -11.55 -8.25
N ASN A 402 14.64 -11.55 -8.07
CA ASN A 402 13.96 -10.61 -7.18
C ASN A 402 14.41 -10.78 -5.71
N LEU A 403 14.47 -12.01 -5.21
CA LEU A 403 14.97 -12.29 -3.85
C LEU A 403 16.46 -12.00 -3.71
N LEU A 404 17.27 -12.33 -4.72
CA LEU A 404 18.71 -12.05 -4.74
C LEU A 404 18.99 -10.54 -4.70
N GLY A 405 18.26 -9.75 -5.48
CA GLY A 405 18.38 -8.28 -5.49
C GLY A 405 18.03 -7.67 -4.12
N LEU A 406 16.91 -8.09 -3.52
CA LEU A 406 16.48 -7.66 -2.19
C LEU A 406 17.59 -7.88 -1.14
N LEU A 407 18.07 -9.12 -1.01
CA LEU A 407 19.05 -9.48 0.02
C LEU A 407 20.43 -8.86 -0.26
N SER A 408 20.86 -8.77 -1.52
CA SER A 408 22.15 -8.17 -1.87
C SER A 408 22.21 -6.67 -1.53
N ASN A 409 21.09 -5.95 -1.70
CA ASN A 409 20.96 -4.56 -1.29
C ASN A 409 20.88 -4.39 0.24
N GLY A 410 20.35 -5.38 0.97
CA GLY A 410 20.24 -5.35 2.43
C GLY A 410 21.51 -5.73 3.19
N PHE A 411 22.44 -6.47 2.57
CA PHE A 411 23.66 -6.98 3.21
C PHE A 411 24.95 -6.72 2.40
N PRO A 412 25.23 -5.48 1.97
CA PRO A 412 26.33 -5.17 1.04
C PRO A 412 27.74 -5.47 1.59
N VAL A 413 27.95 -5.58 2.91
CA VAL A 413 29.24 -6.01 3.48
C VAL A 413 29.36 -7.54 3.44
N CYS A 414 28.30 -8.30 3.70
CA CYS A 414 28.27 -9.76 3.48
C CYS A 414 28.53 -10.12 2.01
N VAL A 415 27.95 -9.37 1.06
CA VAL A 415 28.23 -9.53 -0.38
C VAL A 415 29.72 -9.34 -0.68
N ARG A 416 30.35 -8.27 -0.17
CA ARG A 416 31.81 -8.05 -0.34
C ARG A 416 32.68 -9.09 0.36
N LEU A 417 32.25 -9.63 1.50
CA LEU A 417 32.99 -10.61 2.28
C LEU A 417 33.03 -11.99 1.61
N LEU A 418 31.93 -12.42 0.98
CA LEU A 418 31.85 -13.72 0.30
C LEU A 418 32.18 -13.66 -1.20
N GLY A 419 31.94 -12.50 -1.83
CA GLY A 419 31.88 -12.38 -3.28
C GLY A 419 30.54 -12.89 -3.84
N GLU A 420 30.12 -12.30 -4.97
CA GLU A 420 28.82 -12.57 -5.60
C GLU A 420 28.49 -14.07 -5.82
N PRO A 421 29.43 -14.94 -6.26
CA PRO A 421 29.08 -16.35 -6.51
C PRO A 421 28.73 -17.12 -5.23
N ALA A 422 29.46 -16.89 -4.14
CA ALA A 422 29.23 -17.55 -2.85
C ALA A 422 28.01 -16.96 -2.13
N TRP A 423 27.77 -15.65 -2.28
CA TRP A 423 26.54 -15.00 -1.82
C TRP A 423 25.30 -15.51 -2.56
N SER A 424 25.35 -15.61 -3.90
CA SER A 424 24.23 -16.13 -4.70
C SER A 424 23.91 -17.59 -4.36
N ALA A 425 24.93 -18.43 -4.15
CA ALA A 425 24.76 -19.81 -3.69
C ALA A 425 24.10 -19.89 -2.30
N LEU A 426 24.49 -19.02 -1.37
CA LEU A 426 23.89 -18.92 -0.03
C LEU A 426 22.41 -18.50 -0.09
N VAL A 427 22.09 -17.48 -0.90
CA VAL A 427 20.71 -17.02 -1.11
C VAL A 427 19.87 -18.10 -1.79
N ARG A 428 20.43 -18.88 -2.73
CA ARG A 428 19.73 -20.04 -3.32
C ARG A 428 19.47 -21.13 -2.30
N HIS A 429 20.41 -21.42 -1.40
CA HIS A 429 20.19 -22.38 -0.31
C HIS A 429 19.11 -21.92 0.67
N TYR A 430 19.06 -20.63 1.01
CA TYR A 430 17.96 -20.04 1.76
C TYR A 430 16.62 -20.18 1.03
N PHE A 431 16.56 -19.81 -0.25
CA PHE A 431 15.33 -19.89 -1.06
C PHE A 431 14.78 -21.31 -1.19
N ALA A 432 15.65 -22.30 -1.30
CA ALA A 432 15.28 -23.72 -1.27
C ALA A 432 14.77 -24.16 0.11
N SER A 433 15.57 -23.94 1.16
CA SER A 433 15.38 -24.55 2.49
C SER A 433 14.42 -23.82 3.43
N HIS A 434 14.26 -22.50 3.28
CA HIS A 434 13.48 -21.67 4.20
C HIS A 434 12.12 -21.29 3.61
N HIS A 435 11.05 -21.58 4.35
CA HIS A 435 9.70 -21.15 4.00
C HIS A 435 9.38 -19.86 4.73
N CYS A 436 9.61 -18.72 4.06
CA CYS A 436 9.32 -17.39 4.58
C CYS A 436 7.88 -17.31 5.13
N GLN A 437 7.71 -16.69 6.30
CA GLN A 437 6.42 -16.59 7.00
C GLN A 437 5.84 -15.18 6.96
N ALA A 438 6.65 -14.17 6.67
CA ALA A 438 6.21 -12.80 6.48
C ALA A 438 5.90 -12.49 5.00
N PRO A 439 4.72 -11.93 4.67
CA PRO A 439 4.44 -11.39 3.33
C PRO A 439 5.07 -10.00 3.11
N LEU A 440 5.96 -9.55 4.00
CA LEU A 440 6.57 -8.22 3.99
C LEU A 440 8.05 -8.32 3.66
N PHE A 441 8.47 -7.72 2.53
CA PHE A 441 9.87 -7.68 2.08
C PHE A 441 10.87 -7.17 3.15
N THR A 442 10.44 -6.26 4.03
CA THR A 442 11.25 -5.74 5.14
C THR A 442 11.51 -6.77 6.25
N GLU A 443 10.61 -7.73 6.46
CA GLU A 443 10.75 -8.79 7.46
C GLU A 443 11.58 -9.97 6.93
N LEU A 444 11.66 -10.17 5.60
CA LEU A 444 12.49 -11.22 4.99
C LEU A 444 13.98 -11.09 5.35
N ALA A 445 14.49 -9.87 5.51
CA ALA A 445 15.86 -9.65 5.98
C ALA A 445 16.08 -10.12 7.43
N ALA A 446 15.05 -10.00 8.28
CA ALA A 446 15.10 -10.51 9.66
C ALA A 446 14.97 -12.03 9.71
N GLU A 447 14.15 -12.64 8.84
CA GLU A 447 14.07 -14.09 8.68
C GLU A 447 15.40 -14.68 8.17
N PHE A 448 16.05 -14.03 7.20
CA PHE A 448 17.37 -14.44 6.69
C PHE A 448 18.46 -14.40 7.78
N VAL A 449 18.52 -13.36 8.60
CA VAL A 449 19.46 -13.27 9.74
C VAL A 449 19.19 -14.37 10.78
N GLN A 450 17.93 -14.66 11.10
CA GLN A 450 17.57 -15.75 12.01
C GLN A 450 17.95 -17.13 11.43
N TRP A 451 17.70 -17.34 10.13
CA TRP A 451 18.10 -18.56 9.42
C TRP A 451 19.62 -18.75 9.45
N LEU A 452 20.41 -17.69 9.21
CA LEU A 452 21.89 -17.75 9.29
C LEU A 452 22.39 -18.15 10.68
N GLN A 453 21.74 -17.69 11.76
CA GLN A 453 22.14 -17.99 13.14
C GLN A 453 21.95 -19.46 13.55
N VAL A 454 21.12 -20.22 12.83
CA VAL A 454 20.84 -21.64 13.12
C VAL A 454 21.51 -22.63 12.15
N GLN A 455 22.26 -22.15 11.16
CA GLN A 455 22.99 -23.05 10.26
C GLN A 455 24.17 -23.73 10.95
N PRO A 456 24.39 -25.05 10.74
CA PRO A 456 25.48 -25.79 11.36
C PRO A 456 26.86 -25.41 10.79
N GLU A 457 26.90 -25.00 9.52
CA GLU A 457 28.10 -24.52 8.82
C GLU A 457 27.73 -23.28 8.01
N LEU A 458 28.64 -22.30 7.92
CA LEU A 458 28.47 -21.06 7.17
C LEU A 458 29.70 -20.80 6.29
N PRO A 459 29.54 -20.18 5.10
CA PRO A 459 30.67 -19.87 4.20
C PRO A 459 31.78 -19.03 4.84
N HIS A 460 31.46 -18.23 5.87
CA HIS A 460 32.43 -17.54 6.70
C HIS A 460 32.00 -17.56 8.18
N PRO A 461 32.88 -17.86 9.15
CA PRO A 461 32.52 -17.99 10.57
C PRO A 461 32.05 -16.69 11.25
N ALA A 462 32.23 -15.52 10.62
CA ALA A 462 31.69 -14.25 11.09
C ALA A 462 30.32 -13.88 10.48
N LEU A 463 29.80 -14.68 9.53
CA LEU A 463 28.74 -14.23 8.63
C LEU A 463 27.41 -13.92 9.34
N ALA A 464 26.96 -14.76 10.27
CA ALA A 464 25.74 -14.50 11.04
C ALA A 464 25.88 -13.29 11.99
N GLU A 465 27.08 -13.06 12.54
CA GLU A 465 27.39 -11.88 13.35
C GLU A 465 27.37 -10.60 12.49
N LEU A 466 27.95 -10.65 11.28
CA LEU A 466 27.99 -9.53 10.34
C LEU A 466 26.61 -9.20 9.76
N ALA A 467 25.85 -10.20 9.32
CA ALA A 467 24.50 -10.01 8.80
C ALA A 467 23.58 -9.40 9.88
N HIS A 468 23.69 -9.84 11.13
CA HIS A 468 23.00 -9.20 12.25
C HIS A 468 23.46 -7.75 12.46
N TYR A 469 24.76 -7.45 12.35
CA TYR A 469 25.29 -6.10 12.46
C TYR A 469 24.76 -5.14 11.37
N GLU A 470 24.71 -5.58 10.11
CA GLU A 470 24.15 -4.78 9.01
C GLU A 470 22.63 -4.56 9.19
N TRP A 471 21.88 -5.61 9.55
CA TRP A 471 20.43 -5.53 9.76
C TRP A 471 20.03 -4.66 10.96
N VAL A 472 20.83 -4.62 12.02
CA VAL A 472 20.52 -3.88 13.26
C VAL A 472 20.30 -2.38 13.03
N GLU A 473 20.98 -1.75 12.05
CA GLU A 473 20.73 -0.33 11.76
C GLU A 473 19.29 -0.10 11.27
N THR A 474 18.85 -0.88 10.28
CA THR A 474 17.48 -0.86 9.75
C THR A 474 16.45 -1.25 10.82
N ALA A 475 16.74 -2.30 11.61
CA ALA A 475 15.84 -2.75 12.67
C ALA A 475 15.64 -1.70 13.76
N LEU A 476 16.71 -1.06 14.23
CA LEU A 476 16.65 -0.02 15.26
C LEU A 476 16.05 1.29 14.71
N TYR A 477 16.23 1.58 13.41
CA TYR A 477 15.55 2.68 12.75
C TYR A 477 14.03 2.47 12.71
N GLN A 478 13.55 1.25 12.37
CA GLN A 478 12.13 0.91 12.27
C GLN A 478 11.44 0.68 13.63
N LEU A 479 12.18 0.36 14.70
CA LEU A 479 11.63 -0.01 16.01
C LEU A 479 10.67 1.05 16.59
N GLN A 480 9.41 0.65 16.83
CA GLN A 480 8.43 1.50 17.51
C GLN A 480 8.59 1.39 19.04
N ALA A 481 9.42 2.27 19.61
CA ALA A 481 9.60 2.43 21.04
C ALA A 481 10.01 3.86 21.39
N ASP A 482 9.55 4.35 22.54
CA ASP A 482 9.86 5.69 23.04
C ASP A 482 11.30 5.78 23.59
N PRO A 483 11.96 6.95 23.48
CA PRO A 483 13.18 7.23 24.21
C PRO A 483 12.91 7.30 25.73
N LEU A 484 13.98 7.17 26.53
CA LEU A 484 13.89 7.53 27.95
C LEU A 484 13.68 9.04 28.10
N PRO A 485 12.95 9.51 29.13
CA PRO A 485 12.87 10.93 29.45
C PRO A 485 14.26 11.52 29.69
N GLU A 486 14.42 12.81 29.34
CA GLU A 486 15.65 13.55 29.64
C GLU A 486 16.04 13.40 31.12
N PRO A 487 17.30 13.03 31.43
CA PRO A 487 17.74 12.86 32.80
C PRO A 487 17.79 14.22 33.50
N GLY A 488 17.07 14.32 34.62
CA GLY A 488 17.23 15.45 35.55
C GLY A 488 18.59 15.44 36.24
N ASP A 489 18.76 16.32 37.22
CA ASP A 489 19.97 16.37 38.06
C ASP A 489 19.96 15.23 39.09
N ILE A 490 20.11 13.99 38.60
CA ILE A 490 20.08 12.74 39.36
C ILE A 490 21.44 12.04 39.36
N ASP A 491 21.87 11.57 40.53
CA ASP A 491 23.06 10.72 40.67
C ASP A 491 22.69 9.27 40.27
N PRO A 492 23.23 8.73 39.16
CA PRO A 492 22.92 7.37 38.72
C PRO A 492 23.38 6.28 39.70
N LEU A 493 24.29 6.57 40.65
CA LEU A 493 24.67 5.63 41.70
C LEU A 493 23.54 5.39 42.72
N GLN A 494 22.73 6.43 42.99
CA GLN A 494 21.76 6.46 44.08
C GLN A 494 20.32 6.17 43.62
N VAL A 495 19.99 6.44 42.36
CA VAL A 495 18.65 6.16 41.82
C VAL A 495 18.54 4.76 41.20
N PRO A 496 17.36 4.11 41.25
CA PRO A 496 17.03 2.92 40.47
C PRO A 496 17.26 3.13 38.97
N LEU A 497 17.94 2.21 38.28
CA LEU A 497 18.24 2.33 36.85
C LEU A 497 17.39 1.40 35.97
N ARG A 498 17.15 1.84 34.73
CA ARG A 498 16.68 1.02 33.59
C ARG A 498 17.43 1.38 32.31
N ARG A 499 17.59 0.41 31.40
CA ARG A 499 18.15 0.62 30.06
C ARG A 499 17.07 1.12 29.09
N SER A 500 17.48 1.94 28.11
CA SER A 500 16.63 2.40 27.02
C SER A 500 16.31 1.27 26.03
N PRO A 501 15.05 1.09 25.57
CA PRO A 501 14.73 0.12 24.52
C PRO A 501 15.39 0.49 23.18
N LEU A 502 15.77 1.76 23.00
CA LEU A 502 16.46 2.29 21.84
C LEU A 502 18.00 2.18 21.92
N ALA A 503 18.55 1.56 22.96
CA ALA A 503 20.00 1.40 23.13
C ALA A 503 20.35 -0.08 23.33
N TRP A 504 20.91 -0.70 22.29
CA TRP A 504 21.18 -2.13 22.18
C TRP A 504 22.68 -2.39 22.42
N PRO A 505 23.05 -2.94 23.59
CA PRO A 505 24.40 -3.43 23.84
C PRO A 505 24.54 -4.80 23.17
N LEU A 506 25.49 -4.91 22.25
CA LEU A 506 25.79 -6.10 21.47
C LEU A 506 27.20 -6.61 21.81
N LEU A 507 27.37 -7.92 21.82
CA LEU A 507 28.67 -8.56 22.03
C LEU A 507 28.93 -9.52 20.87
N TYR A 508 30.02 -9.28 20.15
CA TYR A 508 30.41 -10.06 18.97
C TYR A 508 31.75 -10.73 19.21
N ARG A 509 31.93 -11.95 18.69
CA ARG A 509 33.22 -12.63 18.70
C ARG A 509 34.14 -12.04 17.64
N TRP A 510 33.58 -11.58 16.53
CA TRP A 510 34.30 -10.90 15.46
C TRP A 510 34.17 -9.38 15.56
N PRO A 511 35.17 -8.60 15.12
CA PRO A 511 35.07 -7.15 14.97
C PRO A 511 34.28 -6.82 13.70
N VAL A 512 32.98 -7.16 13.68
CA VAL A 512 32.08 -7.04 12.52
C VAL A 512 32.11 -5.64 11.87
N HIS A 513 32.23 -4.60 12.69
CA HIS A 513 32.38 -3.19 12.28
C HIS A 513 33.68 -2.86 11.51
N GLN A 514 34.61 -3.81 11.35
CA GLN A 514 35.86 -3.69 10.60
C GLN A 514 35.90 -4.62 9.37
N LEU A 515 34.99 -5.60 9.29
CA LEU A 515 34.91 -6.51 8.15
C LEU A 515 34.49 -5.75 6.89
N GLY A 516 35.10 -6.08 5.75
CA GLY A 516 34.88 -5.33 4.50
C GLY A 516 35.62 -3.98 4.42
N SER A 517 36.69 -3.82 5.20
CA SER A 517 37.77 -2.85 5.01
C SER A 517 39.09 -3.56 4.68
N ASP A 518 40.08 -2.86 4.12
CA ASP A 518 41.37 -3.46 3.72
C ASP A 518 42.19 -4.00 4.93
N ASP A 519 41.98 -3.42 6.12
CA ASP A 519 42.60 -3.81 7.39
C ASP A 519 41.80 -4.91 8.15
N ALA A 520 40.82 -5.56 7.51
CA ALA A 520 39.94 -6.53 8.16
C ALA A 520 40.71 -7.75 8.74
N PRO A 521 40.54 -8.08 10.04
CA PRO A 521 41.33 -9.13 10.68
C PRO A 521 40.86 -10.54 10.33
N SER A 522 41.82 -11.40 9.98
CA SER A 522 41.58 -12.78 9.53
C SER A 522 41.24 -13.78 10.65
N GLN A 523 41.26 -13.37 11.91
CA GLN A 523 40.91 -14.20 13.08
C GLN A 523 40.20 -13.33 14.14
N PRO A 524 39.31 -13.89 14.96
CA PRO A 524 38.66 -13.15 16.03
C PRO A 524 39.66 -12.81 17.15
N PRO A 525 39.53 -11.66 17.82
CA PRO A 525 40.32 -11.32 19.01
C PRO A 525 40.08 -12.30 20.16
N ALA A 526 41.00 -12.29 21.13
CA ALA A 526 40.91 -13.13 22.33
C ALA A 526 39.77 -12.72 23.29
N GLU A 527 39.37 -11.44 23.27
CA GLU A 527 38.23 -10.91 24.02
C GLU A 527 37.10 -10.48 23.07
N PRO A 528 35.82 -10.78 23.36
CA PRO A 528 34.69 -10.37 22.52
C PRO A 528 34.52 -8.84 22.45
N ILE A 529 34.28 -8.35 21.24
CA ILE A 529 34.08 -6.93 20.93
C ILE A 529 32.70 -6.49 21.39
N GLY A 530 32.66 -5.48 22.26
CA GLY A 530 31.43 -4.79 22.62
C GLY A 530 31.09 -3.69 21.62
N LEU A 531 29.83 -3.65 21.19
CA LEU A 531 29.26 -2.52 20.46
C LEU A 531 28.01 -2.03 21.18
N LEU A 532 27.77 -0.72 21.14
CA LEU A 532 26.50 -0.11 21.50
C LEU A 532 25.91 0.49 20.24
N VAL A 533 24.73 0.03 19.86
CA VAL A 533 23.94 0.65 18.79
C VAL A 533 22.77 1.35 19.45
N ARG A 534 22.69 2.67 19.32
CA ARG A 534 21.60 3.46 19.92
C ARG A 534 20.93 4.36 18.89
N ARG A 535 19.61 4.51 19.02
CA ARG A 535 18.84 5.53 18.30
C ARG A 535 18.59 6.69 19.25
N ASP A 536 19.13 7.85 18.91
CA ASP A 536 19.08 9.05 19.75
C ASP A 536 17.68 9.71 19.72
N ALA A 537 17.49 10.83 20.42
CA ALA A 537 16.26 11.64 20.29
C ALA A 537 16.16 12.29 18.89
N ASP A 538 17.29 12.67 18.27
CA ASP A 538 17.34 12.97 16.84
C ASP A 538 17.14 11.72 15.97
N GLY A 539 17.20 10.54 16.54
CA GLY A 539 16.95 9.26 15.90
C GLY A 539 17.79 8.94 14.68
N ALA A 540 18.96 9.58 14.54
CA ALA A 540 20.08 8.92 13.89
C ALA A 540 20.42 7.64 14.68
N VAL A 541 20.72 6.55 13.98
CA VAL A 541 21.33 5.38 14.60
C VAL A 541 22.83 5.63 14.73
N ARG A 542 23.38 5.37 15.92
CA ARG A 542 24.78 5.65 16.26
C ARG A 542 25.43 4.42 16.87
N PHE A 543 26.57 4.05 16.30
CA PHE A 543 27.42 2.96 16.78
C PHE A 543 28.54 3.53 17.65
N ALA A 544 28.86 2.84 18.75
CA ALA A 544 30.03 3.12 19.59
C ALA A 544 30.65 1.81 20.08
N THR A 545 31.98 1.73 20.14
CA THR A 545 32.70 0.59 20.72
C THR A 545 32.61 0.63 22.25
N LEU A 546 32.30 -0.51 22.87
CA LEU A 546 32.30 -0.70 24.32
C LEU A 546 33.29 -1.80 24.73
N THR A 547 33.79 -1.75 25.95
CA THR A 547 34.43 -2.91 26.57
C THR A 547 33.38 -3.98 26.89
N SER A 548 33.77 -5.25 26.91
CA SER A 548 32.87 -6.37 27.23
C SER A 548 32.27 -6.21 28.65
N LEU A 549 33.02 -5.60 29.57
CA LEU A 549 32.56 -5.22 30.92
C LEU A 549 31.45 -4.15 30.89
N ALA A 550 31.57 -3.13 30.01
CA ALA A 550 30.56 -2.09 29.84
C ALA A 550 29.29 -2.60 29.14
N VAL A 551 29.43 -3.54 28.20
CA VAL A 551 28.29 -4.28 27.63
C VAL A 551 27.54 -5.06 28.71
N HIS A 552 28.26 -5.84 29.53
CA HIS A 552 27.68 -6.63 30.62
C HIS A 552 26.95 -5.71 31.63
N LEU A 553 27.50 -4.55 31.98
CA LEU A 553 26.81 -3.56 32.83
C LEU A 553 25.47 -3.09 32.23
N LEU A 554 25.42 -2.81 30.92
CA LEU A 554 24.17 -2.43 30.24
C LEU A 554 23.17 -3.60 30.13
N THR A 555 23.64 -4.84 30.04
CA THR A 555 22.80 -6.03 30.12
C THR A 555 22.17 -6.15 31.51
N LEU A 556 22.95 -6.05 32.59
CA LEU A 556 22.44 -6.10 33.97
C LEU A 556 21.45 -4.97 34.30
N ILE A 557 21.66 -3.76 33.76
CA ILE A 557 20.71 -2.64 33.90
C ILE A 557 19.41 -2.85 33.08
N GLY A 558 19.45 -3.72 32.05
CA GLY A 558 18.26 -4.18 31.33
C GLY A 558 17.51 -5.30 32.03
N GLU A 559 18.23 -6.27 32.60
CA GLU A 559 17.66 -7.47 33.24
C GLU A 559 17.20 -7.22 34.69
N ALA A 560 17.99 -6.49 35.47
CA ALA A 560 17.74 -6.14 36.87
C ALA A 560 17.29 -4.68 37.03
N ALA A 561 16.33 -4.25 36.18
CA ALA A 561 15.76 -2.92 36.23
C ALA A 561 15.16 -2.62 37.62
N GLY A 562 15.56 -1.49 38.21
CA GLY A 562 15.14 -1.09 39.55
C GLY A 562 16.22 -1.17 40.64
N ALA A 563 17.37 -1.83 40.39
CA ALA A 563 18.55 -1.71 41.25
C ALA A 563 19.28 -0.38 40.99
N THR A 564 19.94 0.19 42.01
CA THR A 564 20.68 1.45 41.86
C THR A 564 22.02 1.26 41.14
N GLY A 565 22.60 2.30 40.56
CA GLY A 565 23.92 2.20 39.91
C GLY A 565 25.03 1.69 40.83
N GLN A 566 25.00 2.05 42.11
CA GLN A 566 25.93 1.50 43.11
C GLN A 566 25.75 -0.01 43.30
N GLN A 567 24.51 -0.51 43.33
CA GLN A 567 24.21 -1.94 43.43
C GLN A 567 24.61 -2.69 42.15
N GLN A 568 24.34 -2.11 40.98
CA GLN A 568 24.73 -2.64 39.68
C GLN A 568 26.25 -2.78 39.53
N LEU A 569 27.02 -1.78 39.97
CA LEU A 569 28.49 -1.85 40.00
C LEU A 569 29.01 -2.89 41.02
N GLN A 570 28.39 -3.00 42.19
CA GLN A 570 28.73 -4.04 43.17
C GLN A 570 28.47 -5.46 42.62
N GLN A 571 27.33 -5.67 41.95
CA GLN A 571 27.01 -6.93 41.29
C GLN A 571 28.00 -7.24 40.15
N LEU A 572 28.37 -6.26 39.34
CA LEU A 572 29.38 -6.40 38.29
C LEU A 572 30.76 -6.76 38.86
N ALA A 573 31.18 -6.11 39.96
CA ALA A 573 32.44 -6.44 40.64
C ALA A 573 32.47 -7.90 41.13
N VAL A 574 31.37 -8.38 41.75
CA VAL A 574 31.24 -9.77 42.20
C VAL A 574 31.30 -10.76 41.03
N LEU A 575 30.59 -10.48 39.94
CA LEU A 575 30.52 -11.35 38.74
C LEU A 575 31.86 -11.46 38.00
N HIS A 576 32.70 -10.42 38.01
CA HIS A 576 34.01 -10.40 37.37
C HIS A 576 35.18 -10.58 38.35
N HIS A 577 34.90 -10.87 39.62
CA HIS A 577 35.89 -11.03 40.70
C HIS A 577 36.83 -9.83 40.89
N LEU A 578 36.31 -8.63 40.68
CA LEU A 578 37.03 -7.35 40.84
C LEU A 578 36.83 -6.78 42.24
N ASP A 579 37.78 -5.95 42.68
CA ASP A 579 37.62 -5.14 43.90
C ASP A 579 36.59 -4.01 43.68
N PRO A 580 35.48 -3.96 44.43
CA PRO A 580 34.48 -2.90 44.30
C PRO A 580 35.02 -1.48 44.45
N GLU A 581 36.06 -1.24 45.26
CA GLU A 581 36.64 0.11 45.39
C GLU A 581 37.34 0.55 44.10
N THR A 582 38.02 -0.37 43.41
CA THR A 582 38.68 -0.08 42.12
C THR A 582 37.68 0.19 40.99
N LEU A 583 36.51 -0.44 41.03
CA LEU A 583 35.46 -0.26 40.02
C LEU A 583 34.59 0.99 40.28
N ALA A 584 34.50 1.47 41.52
CA ALA A 584 33.57 2.52 41.93
C ALA A 584 33.69 3.82 41.11
N ALA A 585 34.89 4.41 41.01
CA ALA A 585 35.07 5.69 40.31
C ALA A 585 34.95 5.58 38.77
N PRO A 586 35.60 4.61 38.09
CA PRO A 586 35.40 4.42 36.64
C PRO A 586 33.96 4.04 36.30
N GLY A 587 33.32 3.21 37.12
CA GLY A 587 31.93 2.80 36.97
C GLY A 587 30.95 3.97 37.11
N ALA A 588 31.14 4.83 38.12
CA ALA A 588 30.35 6.05 38.28
C ALA A 588 30.48 6.98 37.06
N GLN A 589 31.69 7.17 36.54
CA GLN A 589 31.92 7.98 35.34
C GLN A 589 31.23 7.38 34.11
N LEU A 590 31.28 6.07 33.93
CA LEU A 590 30.62 5.36 32.83
C LEU A 590 29.09 5.43 32.94
N LEU A 591 28.51 5.27 34.12
CA LEU A 591 27.08 5.45 34.36
C LEU A 591 26.64 6.89 34.04
N GLN A 592 27.43 7.90 34.44
CA GLN A 592 27.15 9.29 34.11
C GLN A 592 27.21 9.56 32.59
N GLN A 593 28.10 8.87 31.85
CA GLN A 593 28.16 8.93 30.38
C GLN A 593 26.93 8.28 29.75
N PHE A 594 26.53 7.08 30.19
CA PHE A 594 25.33 6.40 29.68
C PHE A 594 24.04 7.17 29.98
N LEU A 595 23.94 7.79 31.16
CA LEU A 595 22.82 8.65 31.53
C LEU A 595 22.73 9.85 30.57
N ARG A 596 23.83 10.59 30.38
CA ARG A 596 23.91 11.73 29.44
C ARG A 596 23.70 11.34 27.97
N ALA A 597 23.88 10.07 27.61
CA ALA A 597 23.67 9.55 26.26
C ALA A 597 22.26 8.96 26.04
N GLY A 598 21.34 9.07 27.01
CA GLY A 598 19.99 8.49 26.94
C GLY A 598 19.96 6.94 26.90
N VAL A 599 21.07 6.30 27.25
CA VAL A 599 21.25 4.83 27.21
C VAL A 599 20.63 4.18 28.46
N ILE A 600 20.69 4.88 29.59
CA ILE A 600 20.05 4.52 30.86
C ILE A 600 19.33 5.74 31.46
N GLY A 601 18.43 5.50 32.41
CA GLY A 601 17.74 6.55 33.15
C GLY A 601 17.02 6.01 34.38
N ASP A 602 16.36 6.90 35.13
CA ASP A 602 15.60 6.52 36.33
C ASP A 602 14.49 5.50 35.99
N SER A 603 14.38 4.48 36.84
CA SER A 603 13.32 3.48 36.88
C SER A 603 12.33 3.85 38.00
N PRO A 604 11.38 4.76 37.76
CA PRO A 604 10.53 5.31 38.81
C PRO A 604 9.79 4.21 39.56
N MET A 605 9.88 4.22 40.90
CA MET A 605 9.22 3.25 41.77
C MET A 605 7.70 3.33 41.64
N LYS A 606 7.13 2.51 40.74
CA LYS A 606 5.68 2.40 40.56
C LYS A 606 5.02 1.87 41.83
N THR A 607 4.24 2.70 42.52
CA THR A 607 3.36 2.31 43.62
C THR A 607 2.39 1.22 43.15
N PRO A 608 2.57 -0.06 43.52
CA PRO A 608 2.21 -1.14 42.61
C PRO A 608 0.75 -1.59 42.68
N ILE A 609 -0.01 -1.21 43.72
CA ILE A 609 -1.30 -1.83 44.04
C ILE A 609 -2.33 -1.66 42.91
N LEU A 610 -2.53 -0.43 42.41
CA LEU A 610 -3.52 -0.17 41.35
C LEU A 610 -3.06 -0.70 39.98
N ALA A 611 -1.76 -0.65 39.68
CA ALA A 611 -1.21 -1.18 38.44
C ALA A 611 -1.27 -2.72 38.39
N ALA A 612 -0.95 -3.40 39.50
CA ALA A 612 -1.08 -4.84 39.63
C ALA A 612 -2.55 -5.27 39.64
N ALA A 613 -3.44 -4.53 40.31
CA ALA A 613 -4.87 -4.80 40.27
C ALA A 613 -5.44 -4.69 38.84
N ARG A 614 -5.07 -3.64 38.09
CA ARG A 614 -5.41 -3.49 36.66
C ARG A 614 -4.85 -4.66 35.85
N GLY A 615 -3.55 -4.96 35.94
CA GLY A 615 -2.94 -6.07 35.19
C GLY A 615 -3.50 -7.47 35.52
N GLN A 616 -4.07 -7.67 36.71
CA GLN A 616 -4.84 -8.89 37.03
C GLN A 616 -6.25 -8.85 36.45
N LEU A 617 -6.97 -7.71 36.55
CA LEU A 617 -8.28 -7.53 35.91
C LEU A 617 -8.20 -7.74 34.39
N ASP A 618 -7.22 -7.13 33.73
CA ASP A 618 -6.98 -7.25 32.28
C ASP A 618 -6.66 -8.72 31.88
N ARG A 619 -5.98 -9.47 32.76
CA ARG A 619 -5.69 -10.92 32.59
C ARG A 619 -6.93 -11.79 32.71
N PHE A 620 -7.89 -11.44 33.58
CA PHE A 620 -9.13 -12.20 33.81
C PHE A 620 -10.30 -11.76 32.92
N ALA A 621 -10.31 -10.52 32.39
CA ALA A 621 -11.40 -9.98 31.58
C ALA A 621 -11.79 -10.86 30.37
N PRO A 622 -10.85 -11.44 29.57
CA PRO A 622 -11.19 -12.33 28.44
C PRO A 622 -11.82 -13.68 28.82
N TRP A 623 -11.87 -13.99 30.13
CA TRP A 623 -12.50 -15.19 30.68
C TRP A 623 -13.84 -14.84 31.33
N LEU A 624 -13.89 -13.79 32.14
CA LEU A 624 -15.03 -13.47 33.01
C LEU A 624 -16.06 -12.55 32.35
N ALA A 625 -15.66 -11.53 31.58
CA ALA A 625 -16.61 -10.56 31.04
C ALA A 625 -17.57 -11.17 29.98
N PRO A 626 -17.11 -11.97 29.00
CA PRO A 626 -18.01 -12.65 28.07
C PRO A 626 -18.88 -13.71 28.75
N LEU A 627 -18.37 -14.37 29.81
CA LEU A 627 -19.14 -15.35 30.57
C LEU A 627 -20.28 -14.67 31.36
N GLY A 628 -20.00 -13.54 32.01
CA GLY A 628 -21.02 -12.77 32.74
C GLY A 628 -22.13 -12.26 31.82
N LEU A 629 -21.77 -11.70 30.66
CA LEU A 629 -22.74 -11.27 29.63
C LEU A 629 -23.56 -12.46 29.11
N ARG A 630 -22.93 -13.60 28.82
CA ARG A 630 -23.63 -14.81 28.34
C ARG A 630 -24.59 -15.38 29.37
N ILE A 631 -24.22 -15.45 30.66
CA ILE A 631 -25.12 -15.92 31.72
C ILE A 631 -26.33 -15.00 31.87
N LEU A 632 -26.10 -13.68 31.89
CA LEU A 632 -27.17 -12.68 32.04
C LEU A 632 -28.16 -12.75 30.85
N LEU A 633 -27.65 -12.67 29.62
CA LEU A 633 -28.49 -12.70 28.42
C LEU A 633 -29.19 -14.05 28.23
N ALA A 634 -28.52 -15.16 28.57
CA ALA A 634 -29.15 -16.47 28.52
C ALA A 634 -30.28 -16.61 29.54
N TRP A 635 -30.19 -16.01 30.73
CA TRP A 635 -31.30 -16.00 31.68
C TRP A 635 -32.52 -15.28 31.08
N GLU A 636 -32.36 -14.02 30.68
CA GLU A 636 -33.45 -13.16 30.20
C GLU A 636 -34.14 -13.74 28.96
N PHE A 637 -33.38 -14.20 27.96
CA PHE A 637 -33.98 -14.79 26.76
C PHE A 637 -34.56 -16.19 27.01
N PHE A 638 -33.99 -17.01 27.88
CA PHE A 638 -34.60 -18.30 28.23
C PHE A 638 -35.91 -18.12 29.00
N GLU A 639 -35.98 -17.14 29.90
CA GLU A 639 -37.20 -16.80 30.64
C GLU A 639 -38.31 -16.37 29.68
N SER A 640 -38.04 -15.43 28.75
CA SER A 640 -39.04 -14.97 27.78
C SER A 640 -39.43 -16.04 26.75
N GLY A 641 -38.50 -16.89 26.29
CA GLY A 641 -38.81 -18.02 25.42
C GLY A 641 -39.65 -19.09 26.13
N ARG A 642 -39.39 -19.33 27.42
CA ARG A 642 -40.18 -20.25 28.26
C ARG A 642 -41.59 -19.70 28.49
N GLU A 643 -41.77 -18.39 28.59
CA GLU A 643 -43.11 -17.77 28.66
C GLU A 643 -43.88 -17.98 27.35
N LYS A 644 -43.28 -17.73 26.18
CA LYS A 644 -43.95 -17.96 24.88
C LYS A 644 -44.23 -19.43 24.58
N LEU A 645 -43.46 -20.36 25.15
CA LEU A 645 -43.70 -21.80 25.05
C LEU A 645 -44.95 -22.27 25.83
N HIS A 646 -45.33 -21.59 26.90
CA HIS A 646 -46.46 -21.95 27.77
C HIS A 646 -47.66 -20.99 27.70
N GLY A 647 -47.49 -19.82 27.07
CA GLY A 647 -48.52 -18.80 26.89
C GLY A 647 -49.35 -18.95 25.61
N GLU A 648 -50.41 -18.16 25.51
CA GLU A 648 -51.25 -18.07 24.30
C GLU A 648 -50.60 -17.14 23.26
N ASN A 649 -50.72 -17.48 21.97
CA ASN A 649 -50.08 -16.75 20.88
C ASN A 649 -50.82 -15.45 20.53
N TRP A 650 -50.35 -14.34 21.08
CA TRP A 650 -50.85 -12.98 20.83
C TRP A 650 -50.22 -12.28 19.61
N PHE A 651 -49.30 -12.91 18.86
CA PHE A 651 -48.78 -12.32 17.62
C PHE A 651 -49.85 -12.21 16.52
N ALA A 652 -50.98 -12.92 16.65
CA ALA A 652 -52.12 -12.81 15.74
C ALA A 652 -52.66 -11.36 15.66
N ASP A 653 -52.67 -10.64 16.79
CA ASP A 653 -53.13 -9.25 16.88
C ASP A 653 -52.10 -8.25 16.33
N LEU A 654 -50.85 -8.69 16.09
CA LEU A 654 -49.73 -7.87 15.59
C LEU A 654 -49.29 -8.19 14.17
N GLN A 655 -50.02 -9.01 13.40
CA GLN A 655 -49.63 -9.42 12.04
C GLN A 655 -49.24 -8.24 11.12
N GLY A 656 -49.94 -7.10 11.25
CA GLY A 656 -49.68 -5.88 10.47
C GLY A 656 -48.61 -4.93 11.03
N ALA A 657 -48.00 -5.26 12.19
CA ALA A 657 -46.97 -4.46 12.85
C ALA A 657 -45.55 -5.04 12.69
N PHE A 658 -45.41 -6.26 12.16
CA PHE A 658 -44.09 -6.84 11.86
C PHE A 658 -43.40 -6.09 10.71
N PRO A 659 -42.05 -5.92 10.76
CA PRO A 659 -41.28 -5.37 9.66
C PRO A 659 -41.00 -6.43 8.60
N PHE A 660 -40.70 -6.00 7.37
CA PHE A 660 -40.27 -6.90 6.29
C PHE A 660 -38.98 -7.66 6.67
N PRO A 661 -38.87 -8.98 6.42
CA PRO A 661 -39.82 -9.86 5.71
C PRO A 661 -40.81 -10.62 6.62
N PHE A 662 -40.88 -10.30 7.91
CA PHE A 662 -41.70 -11.02 8.89
C PHE A 662 -43.21 -10.70 8.77
N ASP A 663 -43.56 -9.59 8.12
CA ASP A 663 -44.94 -9.25 7.71
C ASP A 663 -45.54 -10.30 6.75
N GLN A 664 -44.72 -10.90 5.89
CA GLN A 664 -45.11 -11.94 4.93
C GLN A 664 -45.27 -13.33 5.58
N LEU A 665 -44.86 -13.50 6.84
CA LEU A 665 -44.92 -14.78 7.56
C LEU A 665 -46.15 -14.83 8.48
N PRO A 666 -46.87 -15.97 8.56
CA PRO A 666 -48.01 -16.09 9.47
C PRO A 666 -47.60 -15.92 10.94
N ALA A 667 -48.43 -15.27 11.75
CA ALA A 667 -48.21 -15.06 13.18
C ALA A 667 -47.87 -16.33 13.97
N VAL A 668 -48.41 -17.49 13.57
CA VAL A 668 -48.07 -18.80 14.16
C VAL A 668 -46.60 -19.16 13.91
N LEU A 669 -46.09 -18.89 12.71
CA LEU A 669 -44.69 -19.12 12.35
C LEU A 669 -43.77 -18.10 13.03
N ASN A 670 -44.13 -16.82 13.04
CA ASN A 670 -43.37 -15.79 13.77
C ASN A 670 -43.28 -16.09 15.27
N TRP A 671 -44.36 -16.57 15.90
CA TRP A 671 -44.37 -16.98 17.30
C TRP A 671 -43.43 -18.17 17.57
N GLN A 672 -43.51 -19.20 16.71
CA GLN A 672 -42.65 -20.37 16.81
C GLN A 672 -41.17 -20.01 16.60
N LEU A 673 -40.86 -19.20 15.59
CA LEU A 673 -39.51 -18.70 15.34
C LEU A 673 -38.97 -17.92 16.54
N ALA A 674 -39.73 -16.96 17.08
CA ALA A 674 -39.31 -16.19 18.25
C ALA A 674 -39.05 -17.10 19.47
N THR A 675 -40.01 -17.96 19.81
CA THR A 675 -39.93 -18.91 20.93
C THR A 675 -38.68 -19.81 20.83
N TRP A 676 -38.41 -20.37 19.65
CA TRP A 676 -37.27 -21.26 19.45
C TRP A 676 -35.93 -20.52 19.36
N PHE A 677 -35.86 -19.33 18.75
CA PHE A 677 -34.64 -18.52 18.77
C PHE A 677 -34.29 -18.02 20.18
N GLU A 678 -35.28 -17.71 21.01
CA GLU A 678 -35.08 -17.36 22.42
C GLU A 678 -34.54 -18.55 23.23
N LEU A 679 -35.23 -19.71 23.19
CA LEU A 679 -34.84 -20.88 23.96
C LEU A 679 -33.51 -21.49 23.50
N LEU A 680 -33.33 -21.72 22.19
CA LEU A 680 -32.11 -22.30 21.64
C LEU A 680 -30.96 -21.29 21.63
N GLY A 681 -31.23 -20.02 21.31
CA GLY A 681 -30.25 -18.94 21.36
C GLY A 681 -29.71 -18.73 22.78
N ALA A 682 -30.57 -18.74 23.80
CA ALA A 682 -30.15 -18.68 25.19
C ALA A 682 -29.29 -19.89 25.62
N ALA A 683 -29.68 -21.11 25.24
CA ALA A 683 -28.88 -22.31 25.51
C ALA A 683 -27.50 -22.24 24.83
N CYS A 684 -27.46 -21.79 23.58
CA CYS A 684 -26.24 -21.52 22.82
C CYS A 684 -25.37 -20.43 23.49
N LEU A 685 -25.94 -19.32 23.94
CA LEU A 685 -25.19 -18.30 24.70
C LEU A 685 -24.65 -18.87 26.03
N LEU A 686 -25.45 -19.61 26.80
CA LEU A 686 -25.04 -20.14 28.11
C LEU A 686 -23.83 -21.09 27.99
N LEU A 687 -23.91 -22.05 27.06
CA LEU A 687 -22.80 -22.96 26.75
C LEU A 687 -21.64 -22.25 26.03
N GLY A 688 -21.92 -21.13 25.37
CA GLY A 688 -21.02 -20.47 24.45
C GLY A 688 -20.74 -21.37 23.23
N PHE A 689 -21.80 -21.81 22.56
CA PHE A 689 -21.77 -22.64 21.35
C PHE A 689 -22.49 -21.90 20.22
N GLY A 690 -21.84 -21.70 19.07
CA GLY A 690 -22.38 -20.89 17.99
C GLY A 690 -22.64 -19.43 18.42
N THR A 691 -21.88 -18.90 19.37
CA THR A 691 -22.25 -17.71 20.15
C THR A 691 -22.53 -16.48 19.28
N ARG A 692 -21.74 -16.27 18.22
CA ARG A 692 -21.96 -15.16 17.27
C ARG A 692 -23.27 -15.28 16.52
N PHE A 693 -23.65 -16.48 16.09
CA PHE A 693 -24.92 -16.74 15.43
C PHE A 693 -26.09 -16.54 16.40
N ALA A 694 -26.02 -17.12 17.60
CA ALA A 694 -27.02 -16.93 18.64
C ALA A 694 -27.19 -15.44 19.02
N ALA A 695 -26.08 -14.70 19.18
CA ALA A 695 -26.12 -13.27 19.44
C ALA A 695 -26.74 -12.47 18.28
N ALA A 696 -26.44 -12.82 17.02
CA ALA A 696 -27.05 -12.19 15.85
C ALA A 696 -28.56 -12.46 15.75
N SER A 697 -29.00 -13.72 15.94
CA SER A 697 -30.42 -14.08 15.92
C SER A 697 -31.20 -13.38 17.03
N LEU A 698 -30.66 -13.33 18.25
CA LEU A 698 -31.29 -12.65 19.38
C LEU A 698 -31.28 -11.12 19.20
N LEU A 699 -30.25 -10.55 18.55
CA LEU A 699 -30.20 -9.12 18.20
C LEU A 699 -31.30 -8.77 17.19
N VAL A 700 -31.44 -9.54 16.11
CA VAL A 700 -32.51 -9.36 15.11
C VAL A 700 -33.89 -9.52 15.75
N LEU A 701 -34.08 -10.55 16.59
CA LEU A 701 -35.31 -10.75 17.34
C LEU A 701 -35.63 -9.55 18.25
N THR A 702 -34.63 -9.01 18.94
CA THR A 702 -34.80 -7.83 19.81
C THR A 702 -35.17 -6.59 19.00
N VAL A 703 -34.59 -6.37 17.83
CA VAL A 703 -34.96 -5.28 16.90
C VAL A 703 -36.41 -5.45 16.41
N VAL A 704 -36.79 -6.65 15.95
CA VAL A 704 -38.13 -6.96 15.45
C VAL A 704 -39.19 -6.80 16.54
N ALA A 705 -38.93 -7.29 17.76
CA ALA A 705 -39.80 -7.11 18.91
C ALA A 705 -39.90 -5.63 19.33
N THR A 706 -38.80 -4.88 19.29
CA THR A 706 -38.81 -3.43 19.57
C THR A 706 -39.71 -2.70 18.57
N TYR A 707 -39.60 -3.02 17.27
CA TYR A 707 -40.42 -2.41 16.23
C TYR A 707 -41.90 -2.81 16.33
N ALA A 708 -42.21 -4.10 16.48
CA ALA A 708 -43.59 -4.59 16.45
C ALA A 708 -44.37 -4.35 17.75
N VAL A 709 -43.69 -4.23 18.91
CA VAL A 709 -44.32 -4.21 20.24
C VAL A 709 -44.01 -2.93 21.04
N HIS A 710 -42.88 -2.27 20.80
CA HIS A 710 -42.41 -1.15 21.63
C HIS A 710 -42.25 0.19 20.90
N TRP A 711 -42.68 0.26 19.63
CA TRP A 711 -42.58 1.45 18.77
C TRP A 711 -43.98 1.97 18.35
N PRO A 712 -44.52 3.00 19.03
CA PRO A 712 -45.81 3.59 18.67
C PRO A 712 -45.79 4.30 17.30
N ALA A 713 -46.80 4.04 16.48
CA ALA A 713 -46.96 4.65 15.16
C ALA A 713 -47.21 6.17 15.17
N GLU A 714 -47.47 6.76 16.36
CA GLU A 714 -47.78 8.18 16.54
C GLU A 714 -46.52 9.05 16.80
N TRP A 715 -45.37 8.42 17.09
CA TRP A 715 -44.12 9.15 17.36
C TRP A 715 -43.56 9.79 16.09
N SER A 716 -43.48 11.11 16.07
CA SER A 716 -43.01 11.90 14.91
C SER A 716 -41.94 12.93 15.27
N SER A 717 -41.54 13.03 16.54
CA SER A 717 -40.47 13.90 17.02
C SER A 717 -39.46 13.17 17.91
N LEU A 718 -38.26 13.77 18.04
CA LEU A 718 -37.23 13.34 18.98
C LEU A 718 -37.65 13.48 20.45
N GLY A 719 -38.69 14.29 20.75
CA GLY A 719 -39.26 14.41 22.10
C GLY A 719 -40.06 13.16 22.48
N ASP A 720 -40.88 12.65 21.55
CA ASP A 720 -41.70 11.45 21.75
C ASP A 720 -40.79 10.22 21.93
N LEU A 721 -39.73 10.12 21.12
CA LEU A 721 -38.69 9.10 21.26
C LEU A 721 -38.02 9.13 22.64
N ALA A 722 -37.75 10.32 23.19
CA ALA A 722 -37.16 10.46 24.52
C ALA A 722 -38.14 10.08 25.65
N MET A 723 -39.44 10.36 25.48
CA MET A 723 -40.50 9.84 26.36
C MET A 723 -40.60 8.30 26.28
N GLY A 724 -40.23 7.72 25.14
CA GLY A 724 -40.16 6.28 24.90
C GLY A 724 -39.08 5.51 25.68
N TYR A 725 -38.10 6.20 26.26
CA TYR A 725 -36.98 5.59 26.99
C TYR A 725 -37.30 5.32 28.48
N ALA A 726 -38.49 4.78 28.75
CA ALA A 726 -38.97 4.47 30.10
C ALA A 726 -38.96 2.95 30.39
N ILE A 727 -39.37 2.62 31.62
CA ILE A 727 -39.79 1.27 32.04
C ILE A 727 -41.10 1.52 32.80
N SER A 728 -42.24 1.14 32.21
CA SER A 728 -43.57 1.45 32.73
C SER A 728 -44.63 0.47 32.23
N ASP A 729 -45.49 0.01 33.13
CA ASP A 729 -46.61 -0.88 32.81
C ASP A 729 -47.77 -0.16 32.08
N GLN A 730 -47.68 1.17 31.89
CA GLN A 730 -48.75 2.00 31.33
C GLN A 730 -48.75 2.11 29.79
N GLY A 731 -48.31 1.07 29.08
CA GLY A 731 -48.55 0.87 27.65
C GLY A 731 -47.78 1.75 26.65
N PHE A 732 -47.05 2.78 27.11
CA PHE A 732 -46.27 3.67 26.25
C PHE A 732 -44.79 3.72 26.67
N GLY A 733 -43.89 3.40 25.72
CA GLY A 733 -42.45 3.67 25.85
C GLY A 733 -41.64 2.69 26.71
N ASN A 734 -41.36 1.49 26.18
CA ASN A 734 -40.58 0.45 26.87
C ASN A 734 -39.33 -0.04 26.13
N PHE A 735 -38.84 0.67 25.09
CA PHE A 735 -37.68 0.21 24.31
C PHE A 735 -36.34 0.25 25.07
N LYS A 736 -36.30 0.82 26.29
CA LYS A 736 -35.09 0.92 27.11
C LYS A 736 -34.46 -0.42 27.45
N LEU A 737 -35.26 -1.43 27.83
CA LEU A 737 -34.75 -2.76 28.17
C LEU A 737 -34.25 -3.52 26.92
N PRO A 738 -35.00 -3.58 25.80
CA PRO A 738 -34.48 -4.03 24.51
C PRO A 738 -33.17 -3.33 24.09
N LEU A 739 -33.06 -2.01 24.24
CA LEU A 739 -31.82 -1.28 23.89
C LEU A 739 -30.61 -1.72 24.73
N LEU A 740 -30.82 -2.04 26.01
CA LEU A 740 -29.77 -2.62 26.86
C LEU A 740 -29.41 -4.04 26.43
N PHE A 741 -30.38 -4.89 26.06
CA PHE A 741 -30.10 -6.22 25.52
C PHE A 741 -29.33 -6.14 24.20
N MET A 742 -29.72 -5.26 23.26
CA MET A 742 -28.98 -5.01 22.02
C MET A 742 -27.54 -4.59 22.32
N ALA A 743 -27.34 -3.62 23.22
CA ALA A 743 -26.00 -3.16 23.62
C ALA A 743 -25.14 -4.24 24.29
N MET A 744 -25.73 -5.18 25.02
CA MET A 744 -25.03 -6.31 25.65
C MET A 744 -24.77 -7.49 24.69
N LEU A 745 -25.56 -7.64 23.63
CA LEU A 745 -25.37 -8.64 22.58
C LEU A 745 -24.21 -8.27 21.64
N LEU A 746 -24.01 -6.97 21.33
CA LEU A 746 -22.96 -6.51 20.40
C LEU A 746 -21.53 -6.96 20.81
N PRO A 747 -21.10 -6.89 22.09
CA PRO A 747 -19.82 -7.47 22.51
C PRO A 747 -19.69 -8.97 22.21
N LEU A 748 -20.74 -9.76 22.37
CA LEU A 748 -20.71 -11.20 22.09
C LEU A 748 -20.71 -11.50 20.58
N LEU A 749 -21.36 -10.65 19.78
CA LEU A 749 -21.31 -10.72 18.32
C LEU A 749 -19.91 -10.43 17.78
N PHE A 750 -19.29 -9.32 18.20
CA PHE A 750 -17.97 -8.93 17.72
C PHE A 750 -16.83 -9.73 18.37
N THR A 751 -16.77 -9.80 19.71
CA THR A 751 -15.64 -10.43 20.43
C THR A 751 -15.81 -11.94 20.67
N GLY A 752 -17.02 -12.48 20.48
CA GLY A 752 -17.31 -13.90 20.63
C GLY A 752 -17.54 -14.37 22.07
N ALA A 753 -17.39 -15.68 22.28
CA ALA A 753 -17.84 -16.36 23.49
C ALA A 753 -16.95 -16.20 24.74
N GLY A 754 -15.75 -15.64 24.58
CA GLY A 754 -14.68 -15.69 25.58
C GLY A 754 -14.10 -17.09 25.79
N ARG A 755 -13.08 -17.18 26.65
CA ARG A 755 -12.27 -18.41 26.82
C ARG A 755 -12.94 -19.56 27.59
N LEU A 756 -14.10 -19.32 28.20
CA LEU A 756 -14.89 -20.31 28.97
C LEU A 756 -16.16 -20.71 28.19
N SER A 757 -15.97 -21.30 27.00
CA SER A 757 -17.03 -21.58 26.04
C SER A 757 -16.78 -22.87 25.27
N VAL A 758 -17.85 -23.49 24.74
CA VAL A 758 -17.75 -24.62 23.81
C VAL A 758 -17.08 -24.20 22.51
N ASP A 759 -17.33 -23.00 22.00
CA ASP A 759 -16.67 -22.41 20.82
C ASP A 759 -15.13 -22.41 20.98
N ALA A 760 -14.63 -21.94 22.13
CA ALA A 760 -13.20 -21.93 22.44
C ALA A 760 -12.61 -23.31 22.81
N ALA A 761 -13.45 -24.33 23.00
CA ALA A 761 -13.03 -25.72 23.17
C ALA A 761 -12.98 -26.46 21.82
N LEU A 762 -13.99 -26.29 20.96
CA LEU A 762 -14.03 -26.84 19.61
C LEU A 762 -12.89 -26.30 18.75
N ALA A 763 -12.56 -25.01 18.86
CA ALA A 763 -11.39 -24.40 18.22
C ALA A 763 -10.02 -24.97 18.68
N ARG A 764 -9.98 -25.83 19.72
CA ARG A 764 -8.78 -26.58 20.14
C ARG A 764 -8.78 -28.04 19.68
N TRP A 765 -9.93 -28.55 19.22
CA TRP A 765 -10.10 -29.94 18.78
C TRP A 765 -10.17 -30.05 17.25
N TYR A 766 -10.68 -29.03 16.57
CA TYR A 766 -10.56 -28.84 15.13
C TYR A 766 -9.68 -27.63 14.85
N PRO A 767 -8.35 -27.81 14.78
CA PRO A 767 -7.44 -26.75 14.35
C PRO A 767 -7.58 -26.54 12.83
N SER A 768 -8.49 -25.65 12.44
CA SER A 768 -8.33 -24.95 11.16
C SER A 768 -7.00 -24.21 11.19
N GLY A 769 -6.16 -24.39 10.16
CA GLY A 769 -4.97 -23.57 9.97
C GLY A 769 -5.32 -22.10 9.68
N PRO A 770 -4.35 -21.17 9.77
CA PRO A 770 -2.93 -21.39 10.05
C PRO A 770 -2.60 -21.46 11.56
N THR A 771 -1.35 -21.81 11.87
CA THR A 771 -0.85 -21.89 13.26
C THR A 771 -0.87 -20.54 13.97
N ALA A 772 -1.35 -20.50 15.20
CA ALA A 772 -1.26 -19.33 16.05
C ALA A 772 0.22 -18.96 16.30
N ARG A 773 0.60 -17.72 15.95
CA ARG A 773 1.93 -17.15 16.25
C ARG A 773 2.28 -17.35 17.73
N PRO A 774 3.53 -17.73 18.08
CA PRO A 774 4.00 -17.57 19.45
C PRO A 774 3.88 -16.10 19.86
N ALA A 775 3.52 -15.83 21.11
CA ALA A 775 3.22 -14.46 21.55
C ALA A 775 4.49 -13.59 21.49
N ASN A 776 4.49 -12.60 20.60
CA ASN A 776 5.57 -11.61 20.48
C ASN A 776 5.67 -10.82 21.81
N PRO A 777 6.82 -10.85 22.52
CA PRO A 777 6.95 -10.21 23.83
C PRO A 777 7.02 -8.67 23.77
N TYR A 778 7.06 -8.05 22.58
CA TYR A 778 7.29 -6.61 22.41
C TYR A 778 6.03 -5.74 22.20
N MET A 779 4.81 -6.29 22.28
CA MET A 779 3.59 -5.47 22.22
C MET A 779 3.09 -5.07 23.61
N THR A 780 3.25 -3.78 23.97
CA THR A 780 2.63 -3.17 25.17
C THR A 780 1.84 -1.91 24.84
N ASP A 781 0.60 -1.87 25.34
CA ASP A 781 -0.46 -0.83 25.26
C ASP A 781 0.01 0.65 25.11
N PRO A 782 -0.33 1.35 24.00
CA PRO A 782 0.17 2.69 23.69
C PRO A 782 -0.75 3.82 24.23
N THR A 783 -0.82 4.04 25.55
CA THR A 783 -1.65 5.13 26.13
C THR A 783 -1.00 5.92 27.30
N SER A 784 0.09 6.66 27.04
CA SER A 784 0.48 7.79 27.93
C SER A 784 1.41 8.83 27.28
N ALA A 785 0.88 9.99 26.89
CA ALA A 785 1.67 11.17 26.52
C ALA A 785 1.53 12.29 27.59
N PRO A 786 2.62 12.70 28.25
CA PRO A 786 2.67 13.91 29.08
C PRO A 786 3.36 15.08 28.33
N ALA A 787 2.99 16.32 28.68
CA ALA A 787 3.50 17.53 28.01
C ALA A 787 4.98 17.86 28.35
N ALA A 788 5.68 18.50 27.40
CA ALA A 788 7.08 18.88 27.52
C ALA A 788 7.32 20.14 28.39
N ALA A 789 8.53 20.27 28.93
CA ALA A 789 9.04 21.45 29.64
C ALA A 789 10.46 21.82 29.17
N PRO A 790 10.93 23.09 29.30
CA PRO A 790 11.96 23.64 28.40
C PRO A 790 13.29 24.07 29.06
N VAL A 791 14.43 24.05 28.31
CA VAL A 791 15.73 24.57 28.81
C VAL A 791 16.64 25.25 27.75
N SER A 792 17.13 26.45 28.08
CA SER A 792 18.37 27.15 27.65
C SER A 792 18.73 27.33 26.17
N ASP A 793 18.60 28.57 25.67
CA ASP A 793 19.68 29.37 25.05
C ASP A 793 20.42 28.82 23.81
N VAL A 794 19.67 28.38 22.81
CA VAL A 794 20.09 28.42 21.39
C VAL A 794 18.92 29.06 20.60
N PRO A 795 19.16 29.95 19.62
CA PRO A 795 18.10 30.58 18.83
C PRO A 795 17.05 29.57 18.34
N GLN A 796 15.77 29.88 18.53
CA GLN A 796 14.68 28.91 18.43
C GLN A 796 14.65 28.20 17.06
N ALA A 797 14.80 28.94 15.97
CA ALA A 797 14.87 28.40 14.61
C ALA A 797 16.07 27.45 14.36
N GLN A 798 17.18 27.66 15.08
CA GLN A 798 18.40 26.85 14.94
C GLN A 798 18.22 25.45 15.54
N ARG A 799 17.55 25.36 16.70
CA ARG A 799 17.12 24.07 17.26
C ARG A 799 15.98 23.46 16.46
N ALA A 800 14.98 24.26 16.11
CA ALA A 800 13.81 23.76 15.41
C ALA A 800 14.16 23.11 14.05
N MET A 801 15.07 23.69 13.26
CA MET A 801 15.53 23.06 12.01
C MET A 801 16.25 21.72 12.25
N SER A 802 17.27 21.73 13.13
CA SER A 802 18.05 20.52 13.42
C SER A 802 17.23 19.42 14.10
N GLN A 803 16.15 19.77 14.80
CA GLN A 803 15.18 18.80 15.35
C GLN A 803 14.17 18.31 14.29
N ARG A 804 13.59 19.21 13.48
CA ARG A 804 12.54 18.94 12.47
C ARG A 804 12.90 17.84 11.48
N PHE A 805 14.20 17.70 11.18
CA PHE A 805 14.76 16.68 10.28
C PHE A 805 15.95 15.94 10.88
N ARG A 806 15.92 15.61 12.18
CA ARG A 806 16.77 14.55 12.74
C ARG A 806 18.28 14.77 12.57
N GLY A 807 18.73 16.01 12.75
CA GLY A 807 20.13 16.42 12.58
C GLY A 807 20.58 16.62 11.13
N PHE A 808 19.72 16.36 10.14
CA PHE A 808 19.98 16.69 8.74
C PHE A 808 19.53 18.12 8.40
N LEU A 809 20.22 18.74 7.46
CA LEU A 809 19.70 19.91 6.74
C LEU A 809 19.07 19.43 5.43
N PRO A 810 17.78 19.68 5.16
CA PRO A 810 17.23 19.48 3.83
C PRO A 810 17.89 20.47 2.86
N VAL A 811 18.47 19.93 1.80
CA VAL A 811 19.08 20.73 0.74
C VAL A 811 18.53 20.21 -0.56
N VAL A 812 17.78 21.06 -1.25
CA VAL A 812 17.23 20.71 -2.55
C VAL A 812 18.34 20.76 -3.58
N VAL A 813 18.36 19.78 -4.48
CA VAL A 813 19.31 19.65 -5.58
C VAL A 813 18.54 19.17 -6.80
N ASP A 814 18.91 19.69 -7.95
CA ASP A 814 18.46 19.27 -9.27
C ASP A 814 19.68 19.28 -10.22
N VAL A 815 19.71 18.39 -11.22
CA VAL A 815 20.85 18.22 -12.15
C VAL A 815 20.42 18.00 -13.59
N GLU A 816 20.97 18.80 -14.50
CA GLU A 816 20.88 18.53 -15.94
C GLU A 816 22.02 17.63 -16.38
N THR A 817 21.74 16.71 -17.30
CA THR A 817 22.62 15.57 -17.62
C THR A 817 22.65 15.26 -19.11
N GLY A 818 23.69 14.55 -19.55
CA GLY A 818 23.84 14.05 -20.92
C GLY A 818 23.18 12.68 -21.16
N GLY A 819 22.20 12.28 -20.34
CA GLY A 819 21.56 10.97 -20.38
C GLY A 819 21.35 10.38 -18.98
N PHE A 820 20.73 9.20 -18.89
CA PHE A 820 20.18 8.71 -17.63
C PHE A 820 21.15 7.92 -16.71
N ASP A 821 22.31 7.46 -17.21
CA ASP A 821 23.26 6.67 -16.43
C ASP A 821 24.34 7.54 -15.78
N SER A 822 24.26 7.72 -14.46
CA SER A 822 25.23 8.51 -13.67
C SER A 822 26.71 8.13 -13.82
N GLN A 823 27.02 6.88 -14.20
CA GLN A 823 28.39 6.40 -14.40
C GLN A 823 28.90 6.70 -15.81
N ARG A 824 28.03 6.67 -16.82
CA ARG A 824 28.39 6.83 -18.24
C ARG A 824 28.12 8.22 -18.79
N ASN A 825 27.05 8.88 -18.37
CA ASN A 825 26.60 10.15 -18.91
C ASN A 825 27.19 11.36 -18.16
N ALA A 826 27.39 12.47 -18.89
CA ALA A 826 27.94 13.69 -18.32
C ALA A 826 26.96 14.41 -17.37
N LEU A 827 27.49 14.96 -16.27
CA LEU A 827 26.81 16.02 -15.53
C LEU A 827 26.98 17.34 -16.30
N LEU A 828 25.88 18.04 -16.59
CA LEU A 828 25.86 19.26 -17.41
C LEU A 828 25.45 20.50 -16.62
N GLU A 829 24.58 20.37 -15.62
CA GLU A 829 24.28 21.44 -14.68
C GLU A 829 23.99 20.87 -13.29
N ILE A 830 24.23 21.67 -12.27
CA ILE A 830 23.82 21.39 -10.91
C ILE A 830 23.39 22.68 -10.24
N ALA A 831 22.24 22.65 -9.56
CA ALA A 831 21.81 23.70 -8.64
C ALA A 831 21.53 23.10 -7.26
N ALA A 832 21.63 23.93 -6.22
CA ALA A 832 21.16 23.56 -4.89
C ALA A 832 20.57 24.75 -4.13
N VAL A 833 19.52 24.49 -3.35
CA VAL A 833 18.88 25.42 -2.41
C VAL A 833 18.88 24.76 -1.03
N PRO A 834 19.74 25.22 -0.10
CA PRO A 834 19.60 24.86 1.31
C PRO A 834 18.26 25.37 1.83
N ILE A 835 17.47 24.52 2.49
CA ILE A 835 16.24 24.98 3.14
C ILE A 835 16.61 25.74 4.42
N GLU A 836 15.93 26.85 4.67
CA GLU A 836 16.04 27.65 5.87
C GLU A 836 14.77 27.54 6.73
N MET A 837 14.82 28.07 7.96
CA MET A 837 13.69 28.11 8.88
C MET A 837 13.60 29.48 9.56
N ASP A 838 12.38 29.97 9.73
CA ASP A 838 12.07 31.25 10.39
C ASP A 838 11.85 31.10 11.91
N GLU A 839 11.62 32.22 12.60
CA GLU A 839 11.40 32.26 14.04
C GLU A 839 10.10 31.54 14.48
N ASN A 840 9.13 31.39 13.56
CA ASN A 840 7.87 30.68 13.78
C ASN A 840 7.98 29.17 13.49
N GLY A 841 9.15 28.66 13.09
CA GLY A 841 9.34 27.26 12.69
C GLY A 841 8.76 26.90 11.32
N LEU A 842 8.52 27.88 10.44
CA LEU A 842 8.21 27.67 9.04
C LEU A 842 9.49 27.53 8.22
N LEU A 843 9.51 26.52 7.37
CA LEU A 843 10.56 26.26 6.38
C LEU A 843 10.38 27.17 5.17
N TYR A 844 11.49 27.66 4.60
CA TYR A 844 11.49 28.43 3.36
C TYR A 844 12.76 28.19 2.53
N PRO A 845 12.72 28.40 1.20
CA PRO A 845 13.91 28.29 0.34
C PRO A 845 15.00 29.28 0.74
N GLY A 846 16.23 28.80 0.94
CA GLY A 846 17.42 29.65 1.15
C GLY A 846 17.98 30.20 -0.16
N GLN A 847 19.24 30.62 -0.13
CA GLN A 847 19.92 31.13 -1.33
C GLN A 847 20.30 30.00 -2.29
N THR A 848 19.74 30.05 -3.50
CA THR A 848 20.10 29.22 -4.66
C THR A 848 21.57 29.39 -5.03
N ALA A 849 22.25 28.28 -5.31
CA ALA A 849 23.62 28.26 -5.83
C ALA A 849 23.76 27.19 -6.92
N SER A 850 24.21 27.59 -8.11
CA SER A 850 24.29 26.70 -9.28
C SER A 850 25.59 26.86 -10.06
N ALA A 851 25.87 25.87 -10.91
CA ALA A 851 26.94 25.91 -11.89
C ALA A 851 26.63 25.01 -13.09
N HIS A 852 26.70 25.58 -14.30
CA HIS A 852 26.90 24.78 -15.51
C HIS A 852 28.26 24.05 -15.41
N VAL A 853 28.29 22.79 -15.86
CA VAL A 853 29.42 21.87 -15.69
C VAL A 853 30.07 21.57 -17.05
N VAL A 854 31.39 21.51 -17.08
CA VAL A 854 32.16 21.00 -18.23
C VAL A 854 32.05 19.47 -18.22
N PRO A 855 31.59 18.81 -19.30
CA PRO A 855 31.52 17.36 -19.37
C PRO A 855 32.87 16.72 -19.06
N ALA A 856 32.91 15.79 -18.10
CA ALA A 856 34.15 15.12 -17.74
C ALA A 856 34.63 14.19 -18.88
N GLU A 857 35.95 14.08 -19.03
CA GLU A 857 36.57 13.33 -20.14
C GLU A 857 36.15 11.86 -20.15
N GLY A 858 35.68 11.38 -21.31
CA GLY A 858 35.23 10.00 -21.51
C GLY A 858 33.75 9.71 -21.21
N LEU A 859 32.97 10.70 -20.74
CA LEU A 859 31.53 10.53 -20.54
C LEU A 859 30.72 10.76 -21.83
N GLU A 860 29.62 10.00 -21.96
CA GLU A 860 28.68 10.02 -23.08
C GLU A 860 27.65 11.15 -22.94
N ILE A 861 27.19 11.67 -24.07
CA ILE A 861 26.11 12.67 -24.14
C ILE A 861 25.13 12.24 -25.24
N ASP A 862 23.90 11.88 -24.85
CA ASP A 862 22.80 11.63 -25.78
C ASP A 862 22.35 12.99 -26.38
N PRO A 863 22.31 13.14 -27.72
CA PRO A 863 21.75 14.32 -28.37
C PRO A 863 20.34 14.68 -27.87
N LYS A 864 19.50 13.70 -27.53
CA LYS A 864 18.14 13.94 -27.02
C LYS A 864 18.14 14.67 -25.69
N SER A 865 19.12 14.43 -24.82
CA SER A 865 19.25 15.16 -23.56
C SER A 865 19.61 16.63 -23.80
N LEU A 866 20.37 16.94 -24.85
CA LEU A 866 20.62 18.33 -25.25
C LEU A 866 19.40 18.98 -25.93
N GLU A 867 18.57 18.20 -26.63
CA GLU A 867 17.30 18.66 -27.21
C GLU A 867 16.27 19.00 -26.13
N VAL A 868 16.17 18.20 -25.06
CA VAL A 868 15.26 18.43 -23.92
C VAL A 868 15.71 19.59 -23.03
N THR A 869 17.01 19.67 -22.69
CA THR A 869 17.56 20.69 -21.79
C THR A 869 17.93 22.00 -22.49
N GLY A 870 17.97 22.01 -23.82
CA GLY A 870 18.44 23.16 -24.60
C GLY A 870 19.92 23.52 -24.39
N ILE A 871 20.72 22.68 -23.70
CA ILE A 871 22.08 23.01 -23.30
C ILE A 871 23.03 23.02 -24.50
N ILE A 872 23.41 24.22 -24.94
CA ILE A 872 24.46 24.43 -25.94
C ILE A 872 25.83 24.39 -25.24
N LEU A 873 26.50 23.24 -25.30
CA LEU A 873 27.71 22.92 -24.54
C LEU A 873 28.87 23.92 -24.75
N ASP A 874 29.07 24.39 -25.98
CA ASP A 874 30.14 25.27 -26.42
C ASP A 874 29.77 26.77 -26.40
N HIS A 875 28.57 27.12 -25.93
CA HIS A 875 28.11 28.50 -25.89
C HIS A 875 29.01 29.37 -24.99
N PRO A 876 29.63 30.46 -25.50
CA PRO A 876 30.70 31.18 -24.80
C PRO A 876 30.25 31.86 -23.49
N PHE A 877 28.94 32.08 -23.31
CA PHE A 877 28.36 32.64 -22.09
C PHE A 877 27.81 31.58 -21.12
N ARG A 878 27.95 30.27 -21.41
CA ARG A 878 27.63 29.18 -20.47
C ARG A 878 28.56 29.16 -19.25
N LEU A 879 29.75 29.77 -19.33
CA LEU A 879 30.67 30.00 -18.20
C LEU A 879 30.90 28.76 -17.29
N ALA A 880 30.91 27.58 -17.93
CA ALA A 880 30.91 26.30 -17.25
C ALA A 880 32.18 26.07 -16.43
N LYS A 881 32.06 25.26 -15.37
CA LYS A 881 33.16 24.93 -14.46
C LYS A 881 33.53 23.46 -14.59
N GLU A 882 34.81 23.15 -14.41
CA GLU A 882 35.28 21.79 -14.17
C GLU A 882 34.45 21.14 -13.03
N GLU A 883 34.09 19.87 -13.19
CA GLU A 883 33.16 19.14 -12.29
C GLU A 883 33.46 19.37 -10.81
N LYS A 884 34.75 19.29 -10.42
CA LYS A 884 35.20 19.53 -9.04
C LYS A 884 34.96 20.95 -8.53
N ALA A 885 35.14 21.95 -9.40
CA ALA A 885 34.96 23.35 -9.08
C ALA A 885 33.47 23.76 -9.08
N ALA A 886 32.62 23.07 -9.85
CA ALA A 886 31.16 23.15 -9.71
C ALA A 886 30.71 22.61 -8.35
N LEU A 887 31.14 21.40 -7.97
CA LEU A 887 30.81 20.79 -6.68
C LEU A 887 31.26 21.66 -5.50
N ASP A 888 32.50 22.17 -5.48
CA ASP A 888 32.96 23.04 -4.38
C ASP A 888 32.26 24.42 -4.36
N HIS A 889 31.75 24.91 -5.51
CA HIS A 889 30.92 26.12 -5.56
C HIS A 889 29.57 25.88 -4.88
N VAL A 890 28.84 24.83 -5.29
CA VAL A 890 27.49 24.49 -4.79
C VAL A 890 27.52 23.97 -3.35
N PHE A 891 28.51 23.15 -2.97
CA PHE A 891 28.63 22.61 -1.61
C PHE A 891 29.03 23.68 -0.58
N THR A 892 29.54 24.84 -0.98
CA THR A 892 29.97 25.89 -0.04
C THR A 892 28.81 26.55 0.73
N PRO A 893 27.76 27.10 0.09
CA PRO A 893 26.57 27.57 0.80
C PRO A 893 25.86 26.47 1.58
N VAL A 894 25.83 25.22 1.06
CA VAL A 894 25.32 24.05 1.81
C VAL A 894 26.06 23.86 3.14
N ARG A 895 27.40 23.82 3.10
CA ARG A 895 28.25 23.67 4.31
C ARG A 895 28.12 24.88 5.25
N ALA A 896 27.83 26.08 4.73
CA ALA A 896 27.54 27.26 5.53
C ALA A 896 26.16 27.18 6.22
N ALA A 897 25.12 26.75 5.51
CA ALA A 897 23.78 26.55 6.04
C ALA A 897 23.73 25.42 7.09
N MET A 898 24.45 24.32 6.88
CA MET A 898 24.61 23.27 7.89
C MET A 898 25.21 23.82 9.18
N LYS A 899 26.28 24.63 9.07
CA LYS A 899 26.91 25.30 10.22
C LYS A 899 25.99 26.34 10.88
N LYS A 900 25.16 27.04 10.08
CA LYS A 900 24.15 27.99 10.58
C LYS A 900 23.09 27.26 11.42
N TYR A 901 22.55 26.13 10.95
CA TYR A 901 21.48 25.40 11.64
C TYR A 901 21.96 24.30 12.63
N GLY A 902 23.26 24.02 12.69
CA GLY A 902 23.81 22.99 13.58
C GLY A 902 23.64 21.55 13.07
N CYS A 903 23.28 21.38 11.79
CA CYS A 903 23.03 20.07 11.18
C CYS A 903 24.34 19.33 10.89
N GLN A 904 24.32 18.01 11.08
CA GLN A 904 25.48 17.10 11.02
C GLN A 904 25.82 16.70 9.57
N ARG A 905 24.81 16.54 8.72
CA ARG A 905 24.91 16.31 7.26
C ARG A 905 23.81 17.08 6.53
N ALA A 906 23.97 17.27 5.21
CA ALA A 906 22.85 17.57 4.33
C ALA A 906 22.13 16.27 3.96
N ILE A 907 20.81 16.31 3.80
CA ILE A 907 20.04 15.28 3.10
C ILE A 907 19.57 15.89 1.78
N LEU A 908 19.76 15.16 0.68
CA LEU A 908 19.36 15.64 -0.64
C LEU A 908 17.84 15.56 -0.75
N VAL A 909 17.22 16.68 -1.10
CA VAL A 909 15.82 16.79 -1.52
C VAL A 909 15.84 16.93 -3.04
N GLY A 910 14.97 16.23 -3.76
CA GLY A 910 14.93 16.25 -5.24
C GLY A 910 13.59 15.70 -5.73
N HIS A 911 13.38 15.62 -7.05
CA HIS A 911 12.14 15.08 -7.62
C HIS A 911 12.47 13.83 -8.46
N ASN A 912 12.26 12.64 -7.89
CA ASN A 912 13.01 11.41 -8.20
C ASN A 912 14.45 11.44 -7.64
N ALA A 913 14.61 11.98 -6.42
CA ALA A 913 15.89 12.39 -5.79
C ALA A 913 17.09 11.41 -5.82
N HIS A 914 16.86 10.12 -6.09
CA HIS A 914 17.94 9.15 -6.31
C HIS A 914 18.69 9.38 -7.62
N PHE A 915 18.06 9.99 -8.62
CA PHE A 915 18.69 10.41 -9.88
C PHE A 915 19.77 11.47 -9.61
N ASP A 916 19.38 12.57 -8.96
CA ASP A 916 20.26 13.69 -8.61
C ASP A 916 21.41 13.22 -7.71
N LEU A 917 21.10 12.43 -6.69
CA LEU A 917 22.10 11.86 -5.79
C LEU A 917 23.05 10.91 -6.52
N GLY A 918 22.59 10.15 -7.51
CA GLY A 918 23.41 9.30 -8.36
C GLY A 918 24.47 10.09 -9.11
N PHE A 919 24.07 11.13 -9.84
CA PHE A 919 24.98 12.00 -10.57
C PHE A 919 25.92 12.79 -9.65
N VAL A 920 25.44 13.32 -8.52
CA VAL A 920 26.27 14.00 -7.51
C VAL A 920 27.30 13.04 -6.91
N ASN A 921 26.92 11.81 -6.57
CA ASN A 921 27.85 10.80 -6.04
C ASN A 921 28.90 10.38 -7.09
N ALA A 922 28.49 10.17 -8.35
CA ALA A 922 29.41 9.82 -9.43
C ALA A 922 30.43 10.94 -9.70
N ALA A 923 29.98 12.20 -9.74
CA ALA A 923 30.84 13.38 -9.85
C ALA A 923 31.80 13.52 -8.64
N VAL A 924 31.32 13.27 -7.42
CA VAL A 924 32.15 13.25 -6.19
C VAL A 924 33.21 12.15 -6.25
N ALA A 925 32.87 10.97 -6.79
CA ALA A 925 33.79 9.85 -6.97
C ALA A 925 34.87 10.17 -8.02
N ARG A 926 34.47 10.55 -9.24
CA ARG A 926 35.37 10.95 -10.35
C ARG A 926 36.37 12.03 -9.92
N THR A 927 35.90 13.05 -9.20
CA THR A 927 36.74 14.18 -8.77
C THR A 927 37.53 13.94 -7.48
N GLY A 928 37.33 12.80 -6.81
CA GLY A 928 37.93 12.48 -5.51
C GLY A 928 37.57 13.49 -4.42
N HIS A 929 36.32 13.98 -4.40
CA HIS A 929 35.91 15.11 -3.58
C HIS A 929 35.65 14.70 -2.11
N LYS A 930 36.71 14.73 -1.30
CA LYS A 930 36.75 14.30 0.12
C LYS A 930 35.80 15.03 1.11
N ARG A 931 35.01 16.02 0.67
CA ARG A 931 34.16 16.87 1.53
C ARG A 931 32.74 17.06 0.98
N ASN A 932 32.15 16.00 0.43
CA ASN A 932 30.72 15.93 0.13
C ASN A 932 29.91 16.18 1.43
N PRO A 933 28.99 17.17 1.48
CA PRO A 933 28.14 17.41 2.64
C PRO A 933 26.92 16.48 2.73
N PHE A 934 26.52 15.85 1.63
CA PHE A 934 25.30 15.06 1.51
C PHE A 934 25.41 13.68 2.17
N HIS A 935 24.25 13.12 2.53
CA HIS A 935 24.11 11.72 2.88
C HIS A 935 24.30 10.84 1.63
N PRO A 936 25.05 9.73 1.69
CA PRO A 936 25.46 9.01 0.49
C PRO A 936 24.36 8.17 -0.19
N PHE A 937 23.23 7.90 0.48
CA PHE A 937 22.12 7.12 -0.08
C PHE A 937 20.73 7.67 0.29
N SER A 938 20.49 8.02 1.56
CA SER A 938 19.18 8.56 1.98
C SER A 938 18.89 9.92 1.35
N VAL A 939 17.66 10.06 0.84
CA VAL A 939 17.10 11.29 0.24
C VAL A 939 15.72 11.60 0.84
N PHE A 940 15.26 12.83 0.67
CA PHE A 940 13.84 13.19 0.73
C PHE A 940 13.32 13.41 -0.67
N ASP A 941 12.82 12.34 -1.28
CA ASP A 941 12.19 12.40 -2.59
C ASP A 941 10.83 13.14 -2.52
N THR A 942 10.72 14.21 -3.31
CA THR A 942 9.49 15.02 -3.36
C THR A 942 8.41 14.44 -4.27
N VAL A 943 8.71 13.43 -5.11
CA VAL A 943 7.68 12.60 -5.77
C VAL A 943 6.86 11.86 -4.69
N THR A 944 7.54 11.22 -3.76
CA THR A 944 6.93 10.54 -2.60
C THR A 944 6.22 11.53 -1.67
N LEU A 945 6.88 12.64 -1.29
CA LEU A 945 6.27 13.61 -0.36
C LEU A 945 5.06 14.33 -0.96
N ALA A 946 5.09 14.72 -2.24
CA ALA A 946 3.92 15.29 -2.91
C ALA A 946 2.86 14.24 -3.23
N GLY A 947 3.23 12.97 -3.39
CA GLY A 947 2.31 11.84 -3.49
C GLY A 947 1.44 11.72 -2.24
N ILE A 948 2.06 11.84 -1.06
CA ILE A 948 1.37 11.82 0.24
C ILE A 948 0.58 13.12 0.48
N ALA A 949 1.17 14.29 0.20
CA ALA A 949 0.58 15.58 0.55
C ALA A 949 -0.50 16.08 -0.41
N TYR A 950 -0.39 15.75 -1.70
CA TYR A 950 -1.22 16.30 -2.78
C TYR A 950 -1.68 15.25 -3.81
N GLY A 951 -1.32 13.97 -3.65
CA GLY A 951 -1.52 12.94 -4.68
C GLY A 951 -0.58 13.06 -5.88
N GLN A 952 0.46 13.91 -5.82
CA GLN A 952 1.24 14.35 -6.99
C GLN A 952 2.64 13.76 -7.11
N THR A 953 3.00 13.35 -8.33
CA THR A 953 4.25 12.64 -8.65
C THR A 953 5.01 13.23 -9.84
N VAL A 954 4.69 14.47 -10.22
CA VAL A 954 5.35 15.26 -11.28
C VAL A 954 5.55 16.68 -10.77
N LEU A 955 6.75 17.26 -10.91
CA LEU A 955 7.16 18.48 -10.20
C LEU A 955 6.24 19.67 -10.46
N ALA A 956 6.02 20.00 -11.73
CA ALA A 956 5.11 21.05 -12.18
C ALA A 956 3.71 20.95 -11.56
N ARG A 957 3.23 19.72 -11.41
CA ARG A 957 1.89 19.38 -10.95
C ARG A 957 1.83 19.46 -9.43
N ALA A 958 2.82 18.90 -8.74
CA ALA A 958 2.98 19.03 -7.30
C ALA A 958 3.10 20.51 -6.86
N ALA A 959 3.88 21.32 -7.58
CA ALA A 959 4.01 22.76 -7.35
C ALA A 959 2.66 23.48 -7.52
N THR A 960 1.94 23.22 -8.62
CA THR A 960 0.61 23.79 -8.87
C THR A 960 -0.39 23.41 -7.77
N ALA A 961 -0.37 22.14 -7.32
CA ALA A 961 -1.22 21.66 -6.21
C ALA A 961 -0.91 22.34 -4.87
N ALA A 962 0.37 22.65 -4.63
CA ALA A 962 0.84 23.41 -3.47
C ALA A 962 0.50 24.92 -3.54
N GLY A 963 -0.20 25.37 -4.59
CA GLY A 963 -0.52 26.79 -4.83
C GLY A 963 0.66 27.62 -5.33
N LEU A 964 1.71 26.97 -5.84
CA LEU A 964 2.88 27.61 -6.43
C LEU A 964 2.65 27.82 -7.94
N GLY A 965 3.12 28.94 -8.47
CA GLY A 965 3.06 29.21 -9.92
C GLY A 965 4.13 28.43 -10.67
N TRP A 966 3.81 27.96 -11.88
CA TRP A 966 4.73 27.24 -12.75
C TRP A 966 4.79 27.88 -14.14
N ASP A 967 5.99 28.13 -14.65
CA ASP A 967 6.28 28.38 -16.06
C ASP A 967 6.94 27.13 -16.67
N ALA A 968 6.49 26.70 -17.84
CA ALA A 968 7.05 25.55 -18.55
C ALA A 968 8.22 25.94 -19.47
N ASN A 969 8.45 27.22 -19.71
CA ASN A 969 9.56 27.73 -20.53
C ASN A 969 10.88 27.85 -19.74
N GLU A 970 10.82 27.75 -18.40
CA GLU A 970 12.00 27.71 -17.51
C GLU A 970 12.24 26.31 -16.91
N ALA A 971 11.40 25.32 -17.21
CA ALA A 971 11.64 23.92 -16.86
C ALA A 971 12.77 23.32 -17.69
N HIS A 972 13.46 22.29 -17.16
CA HIS A 972 14.76 21.81 -17.67
C HIS A 972 15.87 22.87 -17.54
N SER A 973 15.77 23.61 -16.44
CA SER A 973 16.83 24.44 -15.88
C SER A 973 16.94 24.08 -14.42
N ALA A 974 17.99 23.35 -14.04
CA ALA A 974 18.23 22.92 -12.67
C ALA A 974 18.04 24.05 -11.63
N VAL A 975 18.35 25.31 -11.97
CA VAL A 975 18.07 26.49 -11.10
C VAL A 975 16.58 26.62 -10.78
N TYR A 976 15.74 26.61 -11.81
CA TYR A 976 14.30 26.80 -11.70
C TYR A 976 13.65 25.58 -11.03
N ASP A 977 14.01 24.37 -11.46
CA ASP A 977 13.45 23.12 -10.94
C ASP A 977 13.90 22.85 -9.49
N THR A 978 15.14 23.22 -9.11
CA THR A 978 15.57 23.27 -7.69
C THR A 978 14.73 24.28 -6.89
N GLU A 979 14.52 25.50 -7.39
CA GLU A 979 13.74 26.52 -6.65
C GLU A 979 12.28 26.12 -6.46
N GLN A 980 11.65 25.52 -7.47
CA GLN A 980 10.28 25.03 -7.36
C GLN A 980 10.20 23.81 -6.44
N THR A 981 11.13 22.86 -6.54
CA THR A 981 11.24 21.73 -5.61
C THR A 981 11.47 22.20 -4.17
N ALA A 982 12.25 23.26 -3.96
CA ALA A 982 12.47 23.87 -2.65
C ALA A 982 11.21 24.51 -2.07
N ARG A 983 10.47 25.28 -2.89
CA ARG A 983 9.18 25.87 -2.49
C ARG A 983 8.17 24.76 -2.16
N LEU A 984 8.07 23.75 -3.01
CA LEU A 984 7.19 22.59 -2.84
C LEU A 984 7.48 21.83 -1.54
N PHE A 985 8.73 21.46 -1.30
CA PHE A 985 9.17 20.78 -0.07
C PHE A 985 8.81 21.61 1.18
N CYS A 986 9.04 22.92 1.14
CA CYS A 986 8.67 23.82 2.23
C CYS A 986 7.16 23.82 2.48
N THR A 987 6.32 23.97 1.44
CA THR A 987 4.86 23.97 1.60
C THR A 987 4.35 22.66 2.20
N ILE A 988 4.85 21.51 1.73
CA ILE A 988 4.51 20.18 2.28
C ILE A 988 4.91 20.09 3.76
N ALA A 989 6.18 20.35 4.07
CA ALA A 989 6.71 20.17 5.41
C ALA A 989 6.20 21.20 6.43
N ASN A 990 5.65 22.32 5.97
CA ASN A 990 4.92 23.32 6.77
C ASN A 990 3.44 22.98 6.99
N ALA A 991 2.80 22.29 6.05
CA ALA A 991 1.39 21.87 6.15
C ALA A 991 1.21 20.65 7.08
N TRP A 992 2.26 19.83 7.25
CA TRP A 992 2.25 18.69 8.16
C TRP A 992 2.29 19.13 9.64
N PRO A 993 1.63 18.39 10.56
CA PRO A 993 1.80 18.59 12.00
C PRO A 993 3.27 18.62 12.44
N ARG A 994 3.58 19.50 13.38
CA ARG A 994 4.92 19.84 13.86
C ARG A 994 5.29 19.13 15.16
#